data_AF-A0A166XGR2-F1
#
_entry.id   AF-A0A166XGR2-F1
#
_cell.length_a   1.000
_cell.length_b   1.000
_cell.length_c   1.000
_cell.angle_alpha   90.00
_cell.angle_beta   90.00
_cell.angle_gamma   90.00
#
_symmetry.space_group_name_H-M   'P 1'
#
loop_
_entity.id
_entity.type
_entity.pdbx_description
1 polymer ?
#
loop_
_entity_poly.entity_id
_entity_poly.type
_entity_poly.pdbx_seq_one_letter_code
_entity_poly.pdbx_strand_id
1 'polypeptide(L)'
;MRRYVTIRPNDAEEAGPSSPLQDEKLNAKRRRVGVTVACNACRRKKIRCNGQRPTCSNCETNNGVCTYRDDSEISQESQLLLLQVVRQLNAVPKDEAVRKLQSLKNEVDTSVIMSTLRDNEGSRSASRDPTTPISHLEDAFQVLELSAQNPNAFPILPSPDVKTLAEDAYQQLIQPMKRRRSFYAKDSHDHRESEKTKSLCDPRLSRLDISRWSNVHISNEFAARAISLYLETDHPLLGFFDPDLFVSDLVSGSSQHCSSLLVNSLLYWAAQMHRTESSADCSTSLKFCTEAEQLWGKEKHVDSTHNVIAAFFLSLGYLDQGRDHSVLAYFRNASHMAVRLGLFGVEDERAQDHIAGLSIQEGTAWRLAAWGSFNWATHMALFYRQPGLPCPESPPRLPVPETRKEESGEDEKRATKLMDGIFPDICDFWCILHEVALRYSVDGDSSATDDETLRFAEYKFRELLAWSNRLPKSLSRDEDNPHHVQVLHIWLHAAILDLFRHTVPGSHRHCRLRTFSNLESSPDKVCMASVNQLKQLIVNYRSNFSSASYTILWHMALTYLANDLLYNPKDDNWFFYFQLCLYGYERLCPCWRVAKAIARALLSLAIRKGDISSSTARQVWSNIERNSMPDLLSADEDVRATFMADLNLAESDPESATVEKLAADFEQNILLQEYTNVLDSSPHQTI
;
A
#
# COMPACT_ATOMS: atom_id res chain seq x y z
N MET A 1 71.19 -20.58 35.22
CA MET A 1 70.12 -19.70 34.72
C MET A 1 70.71 -18.81 33.64
N ARG A 2 70.31 -19.03 32.39
CA ARG A 2 70.92 -18.43 31.19
C ARG A 2 70.38 -17.01 30.96
N ARG A 3 71.30 -16.09 30.67
CA ARG A 3 71.10 -14.66 30.34
C ARG A 3 70.94 -14.48 28.82
N TYR A 4 70.19 -13.44 28.45
CA TYR A 4 69.77 -13.00 27.11
C TYR A 4 70.92 -12.55 26.18
N VAL A 5 70.65 -12.49 24.85
CA VAL A 5 70.67 -11.27 23.99
C VAL A 5 70.31 -11.59 22.51
N THR A 6 69.74 -10.57 21.88
CA THR A 6 69.21 -10.27 20.53
C THR A 6 70.09 -10.61 19.31
N ILE A 7 69.48 -10.76 18.12
CA ILE A 7 70.17 -10.85 16.81
C ILE A 7 69.71 -9.70 15.90
N ARG A 8 70.67 -8.91 15.37
CA ARG A 8 70.53 -7.93 14.28
C ARG A 8 70.88 -8.57 12.92
N PRO A 9 70.42 -8.01 11.79
CA PRO A 9 70.80 -8.47 10.44
C PRO A 9 72.13 -7.85 9.98
N ASN A 10 72.81 -8.48 9.02
CA ASN A 10 74.08 -8.02 8.45
C ASN A 10 73.93 -7.71 6.95
N ASP A 11 74.56 -6.62 6.53
CA ASP A 11 74.48 -5.96 5.23
C ASP A 11 75.38 -6.58 4.14
N ALA A 12 75.16 -6.09 2.93
CA ALA A 12 75.79 -6.41 1.64
C ALA A 12 77.21 -5.83 1.46
N GLU A 13 77.97 -6.35 0.46
CA GLU A 13 78.88 -5.66 -0.50
C GLU A 13 79.73 -6.71 -1.27
N GLU A 14 79.68 -6.78 -2.61
CA GLU A 14 80.62 -6.18 -3.62
C GLU A 14 82.05 -6.79 -3.62
N ALA A 15 82.84 -6.99 -4.69
CA ALA A 15 82.72 -7.07 -6.16
C ALA A 15 84.10 -7.52 -6.75
N GLY A 16 84.13 -8.49 -7.69
CA GLY A 16 85.16 -8.74 -8.77
C GLY A 16 86.64 -9.06 -8.44
N PRO A 17 87.52 -9.33 -9.45
CA PRO A 17 87.32 -9.90 -10.80
C PRO A 17 88.37 -10.99 -11.21
N SER A 18 88.19 -11.61 -12.40
CA SER A 18 89.22 -12.10 -13.37
C SER A 18 88.99 -13.52 -13.95
N SER A 19 88.94 -13.57 -15.29
CA SER A 19 88.89 -14.74 -16.21
C SER A 19 90.32 -15.27 -16.49
N PRO A 20 90.61 -16.40 -17.21
CA PRO A 20 89.86 -16.90 -18.36
C PRO A 20 89.84 -18.45 -18.66
N LEU A 21 88.94 -18.80 -19.60
CA LEU A 21 88.96 -19.89 -20.61
C LEU A 21 88.51 -21.34 -20.29
N GLN A 22 87.48 -21.73 -21.08
CA GLN A 22 87.22 -23.00 -21.79
C GLN A 22 86.14 -24.00 -21.28
N ASP A 23 85.03 -23.95 -22.03
CA ASP A 23 84.22 -25.02 -22.64
C ASP A 23 83.33 -26.00 -21.85
N GLU A 24 82.04 -25.86 -22.21
CA GLU A 24 81.04 -26.89 -22.47
C GLU A 24 80.73 -27.97 -21.41
N LYS A 25 79.60 -27.80 -20.73
CA LYS A 25 78.39 -28.59 -21.02
C LYS A 25 77.18 -28.15 -20.21
N LEU A 26 76.08 -28.03 -20.95
CA LEU A 26 74.71 -27.75 -20.54
C LEU A 26 74.31 -28.55 -19.29
N ASN A 27 74.10 -27.84 -18.18
CA ASN A 27 73.24 -28.28 -17.10
C ASN A 27 72.38 -27.10 -16.66
N ALA A 28 71.31 -26.85 -17.42
CA ALA A 28 70.20 -26.05 -16.95
C ALA A 28 69.63 -26.75 -15.72
N LYS A 29 70.09 -26.35 -14.53
CA LYS A 29 69.42 -26.63 -13.25
C LYS A 29 67.98 -26.20 -13.45
N ARG A 30 67.08 -27.17 -13.69
CA ARG A 30 65.64 -26.94 -13.80
C ARG A 30 65.23 -26.19 -12.53
N ARG A 31 64.91 -24.92 -12.75
CA ARG A 31 64.32 -24.00 -11.78
C ARG A 31 63.23 -24.78 -11.04
N ARG A 32 63.29 -24.87 -9.71
CA ARG A 32 62.17 -25.40 -8.92
C ARG A 32 60.98 -24.47 -9.19
N VAL A 33 60.11 -24.87 -10.10
CA VAL A 33 58.78 -24.28 -10.21
C VAL A 33 58.03 -24.77 -8.99
N GLY A 34 58.01 -23.94 -7.94
CA GLY A 34 57.12 -24.14 -6.81
C GLY A 34 55.70 -23.96 -7.33
N VAL A 35 54.96 -25.06 -7.42
CA VAL A 35 53.54 -25.01 -7.76
C VAL A 35 52.80 -24.69 -6.47
N THR A 36 52.03 -23.60 -6.46
CA THR A 36 51.23 -23.15 -5.30
C THR A 36 50.10 -24.13 -4.96
N VAL A 37 49.59 -24.88 -5.94
CA VAL A 37 48.50 -25.87 -5.75
C VAL A 37 48.76 -27.16 -6.55
N ALA A 38 48.94 -28.28 -5.86
CA ALA A 38 49.00 -29.61 -6.49
C ALA A 38 47.60 -30.12 -6.84
N CYS A 39 47.46 -30.87 -7.94
CA CYS A 39 46.19 -31.52 -8.29
C CYS A 39 45.74 -32.54 -7.23
N ASN A 40 44.44 -32.85 -7.19
CA ASN A 40 43.84 -33.73 -6.19
C ASN A 40 44.47 -35.13 -6.17
N ALA A 41 44.76 -35.69 -7.34
CA ALA A 41 45.38 -37.01 -7.47
C ALA A 41 46.81 -37.06 -6.91
N CYS A 42 47.64 -36.06 -7.22
CA CYS A 42 49.01 -35.98 -6.68
C CYS A 42 49.01 -35.67 -5.19
N ARG A 43 48.05 -34.86 -4.71
CA ARG A 43 47.88 -34.56 -3.29
C ARG A 43 47.50 -35.81 -2.48
N ARG A 44 46.53 -36.62 -2.94
CA ARG A 44 46.14 -37.88 -2.26
C ARG A 44 47.29 -38.87 -2.19
N LYS A 45 48.05 -39.00 -3.27
CA LYS A 45 49.21 -39.92 -3.33
C LYS A 45 50.47 -39.36 -2.65
N LYS A 46 50.44 -38.12 -2.14
CA LYS A 46 51.58 -37.40 -1.53
C LYS A 46 52.83 -37.40 -2.45
N ILE A 47 52.61 -37.27 -3.75
CA ILE A 47 53.67 -37.21 -4.76
C ILE A 47 53.74 -35.83 -5.41
N ARG A 48 54.89 -35.54 -6.03
CA ARG A 48 55.17 -34.21 -6.57
C ARG A 48 54.32 -33.92 -7.80
N CYS A 49 53.58 -32.81 -7.76
CA CYS A 49 52.83 -32.28 -8.90
C CYS A 49 53.65 -31.18 -9.59
N ASN A 50 53.68 -31.19 -10.93
CA ASN A 50 54.34 -30.14 -11.72
C ASN A 50 53.40 -29.03 -12.17
N GLY A 51 52.11 -29.08 -11.81
CA GLY A 51 51.17 -27.97 -11.98
C GLY A 51 50.71 -27.73 -13.43
N GLN A 52 51.09 -28.57 -14.39
CA GLN A 52 50.63 -28.43 -15.78
C GLN A 52 49.11 -28.68 -15.88
N ARG A 53 48.44 -27.87 -16.69
CA ARG A 53 47.00 -27.95 -17.03
C ARG A 53 46.85 -28.25 -18.53
N PRO A 54 45.87 -29.07 -18.96
CA PRO A 54 44.78 -29.66 -18.17
C PRO A 54 45.20 -30.87 -17.31
N THR A 55 46.29 -31.56 -17.66
CA THR A 55 46.78 -32.75 -16.95
C THR A 55 48.23 -32.54 -16.51
N CYS A 56 48.54 -32.82 -15.24
CA CYS A 56 49.93 -32.80 -14.77
C CYS A 56 50.69 -34.04 -15.26
N SER A 57 52.00 -33.94 -15.54
CA SER A 57 52.76 -35.05 -16.14
C SER A 57 52.67 -36.34 -15.33
N ASN A 58 52.60 -36.23 -14.00
CA ASN A 58 52.51 -37.40 -13.13
C ASN A 58 51.12 -38.09 -13.15
N CYS A 59 50.06 -37.35 -13.53
CA CYS A 59 48.73 -37.92 -13.77
C CYS A 59 48.61 -38.48 -15.20
N GLU A 60 49.30 -37.86 -16.16
CA GLU A 60 49.40 -38.34 -17.54
C GLU A 60 50.10 -39.70 -17.61
N THR A 61 51.26 -39.85 -16.96
CA THR A 61 52.00 -41.13 -16.96
C THR A 61 51.25 -42.25 -16.21
N ASN A 62 50.43 -41.90 -15.22
CA ASN A 62 49.70 -42.87 -14.40
C ASN A 62 48.25 -43.11 -14.86
N ASN A 63 47.83 -42.56 -16.01
CA ASN A 63 46.46 -42.63 -16.53
C ASN A 63 45.38 -42.31 -15.46
N GLY A 64 45.65 -41.33 -14.60
CA GLY A 64 44.75 -40.93 -13.52
C GLY A 64 44.00 -39.65 -13.86
N VAL A 65 42.72 -39.56 -13.48
CA VAL A 65 41.91 -38.33 -13.62
C VAL A 65 42.58 -37.18 -12.88
N CYS A 66 43.04 -36.17 -13.62
CA CYS A 66 43.75 -35.01 -13.09
C CYS A 66 42.78 -33.85 -12.88
N THR A 67 42.17 -33.79 -11.70
CA THR A 67 41.35 -32.64 -11.30
C THR A 67 42.15 -31.73 -10.39
N TYR A 68 42.25 -30.46 -10.77
CA TYR A 68 42.61 -29.38 -9.86
C TYR A 68 41.31 -28.91 -9.18
N ARG A 69 41.42 -28.24 -8.02
CA ARG A 69 40.25 -27.49 -7.54
C ARG A 69 39.98 -26.38 -8.57
N ASP A 70 38.77 -26.37 -9.11
CA ASP A 70 38.27 -25.20 -9.82
C ASP A 70 38.10 -24.09 -8.77
N ASP A 71 38.74 -22.94 -8.98
CA ASP A 71 38.46 -21.68 -8.25
C ASP A 71 37.16 -21.05 -8.80
N SER A 72 36.14 -21.88 -9.05
CA SER A 72 34.88 -21.51 -9.68
C SER A 72 33.71 -21.56 -8.70
N GLU A 73 33.97 -21.30 -7.43
CA GLU A 73 32.96 -20.75 -6.53
C GLU A 73 33.60 -19.57 -5.82
N ILE A 74 33.57 -18.41 -6.50
CA ILE A 74 33.66 -17.12 -5.80
C ILE A 74 32.59 -17.20 -4.71
N SER A 75 32.98 -17.11 -3.44
CA SER A 75 32.05 -17.03 -2.31
C SER A 75 30.92 -16.06 -2.65
N GLN A 76 29.68 -16.37 -2.26
CA GLN A 76 28.55 -15.46 -2.44
C GLN A 76 28.89 -14.05 -1.91
N GLU A 77 29.68 -13.97 -0.82
CA GLU A 77 30.18 -12.70 -0.27
C GLU A 77 31.13 -11.98 -1.22
N SER A 78 32.03 -12.69 -1.92
CA SER A 78 32.95 -12.09 -2.88
C SER A 78 32.26 -11.69 -4.19
N GLN A 79 31.18 -12.39 -4.59
CA GLN A 79 30.32 -11.97 -5.71
C GLN A 79 29.53 -10.69 -5.35
N LEU A 80 28.98 -10.63 -4.15
CA LEU A 80 28.30 -9.44 -3.63
C LEU A 80 29.25 -8.25 -3.53
N LEU A 81 30.49 -8.47 -3.08
CA LEU A 81 31.51 -7.42 -2.98
C LEU A 81 31.88 -6.87 -4.37
N LEU A 82 32.08 -7.74 -5.37
CA LEU A 82 32.34 -7.32 -6.76
C LEU A 82 31.17 -6.52 -7.35
N LEU A 83 29.93 -6.98 -7.14
CA LEU A 83 28.74 -6.25 -7.56
C LEU A 83 28.63 -4.89 -6.87
N GLN A 84 29.01 -4.81 -5.58
CA GLN A 84 29.00 -3.57 -4.82
C GLN A 84 30.03 -2.57 -5.36
N VAL A 85 31.25 -3.01 -5.68
CA VAL A 85 32.29 -2.16 -6.30
C VAL A 85 31.82 -1.62 -7.65
N VAL A 86 31.22 -2.45 -8.50
CA VAL A 86 30.71 -2.03 -9.83
C VAL A 86 29.57 -1.03 -9.69
N ARG A 87 28.63 -1.26 -8.76
CA ARG A 87 27.53 -0.32 -8.48
C ARG A 87 28.06 1.05 -8.03
N GLN A 88 29.05 1.08 -7.15
CA GLN A 88 29.63 2.33 -6.66
C GLN A 88 30.39 3.11 -7.74
N LEU A 89 31.10 2.42 -8.62
CA LEU A 89 31.77 3.06 -9.76
C LEU A 89 30.78 3.60 -10.80
N ASN A 90 29.63 2.94 -10.99
CA ASN A 90 28.58 3.41 -11.89
C ASN A 90 27.73 4.54 -11.29
N ALA A 91 27.78 4.74 -9.98
CA ALA A 91 27.02 5.79 -9.28
C ALA A 91 27.71 7.16 -9.29
N VAL A 92 28.98 7.24 -9.73
CA VAL A 92 29.76 8.49 -9.80
C VAL A 92 30.05 8.89 -11.26
N PRO A 93 30.26 10.19 -11.55
CA PRO A 93 30.64 10.64 -12.90
C PRO A 93 31.92 9.96 -13.41
N LYS A 94 32.04 9.77 -14.72
CA LYS A 94 33.17 9.05 -15.37
C LYS A 94 34.54 9.57 -14.93
N ASP A 95 34.70 10.88 -14.80
CA ASP A 95 35.97 11.50 -14.41
C ASP A 95 36.36 11.19 -12.95
N GLU A 96 35.37 11.03 -12.08
CA GLU A 96 35.56 10.68 -10.68
C GLU A 96 35.83 9.17 -10.50
N ALA A 97 35.11 8.33 -11.25
CA ALA A 97 35.37 6.89 -11.30
C ALA A 97 36.81 6.59 -11.71
N VAL A 98 37.34 7.30 -12.73
CA VAL A 98 38.74 7.15 -13.17
C VAL A 98 39.73 7.58 -12.09
N ARG A 99 39.48 8.68 -11.36
CA ARG A 99 40.34 9.11 -10.24
C ARG A 99 40.36 8.10 -9.10
N LYS A 100 39.19 7.57 -8.71
CA LYS A 100 39.08 6.54 -7.66
C LYS A 100 39.76 5.23 -8.10
N LEU A 101 39.65 4.84 -9.36
CA LEU A 101 40.37 3.67 -9.90
C LEU A 101 41.88 3.89 -9.94
N GLN A 102 42.35 5.12 -10.19
CA GLN A 102 43.77 5.45 -10.18
C GLN A 102 44.39 5.41 -8.77
N SER A 103 43.65 5.82 -7.73
CA SER A 103 44.13 5.73 -6.34
C SER A 103 44.19 4.29 -5.83
N LEU A 104 43.35 3.39 -6.37
CA LEU A 104 43.25 1.99 -5.98
C LEU A 104 44.16 1.03 -6.79
N LYS A 105 44.97 1.54 -7.73
CA LYS A 105 45.74 0.73 -8.69
C LYS A 105 46.65 -0.34 -8.07
N ASN A 106 47.07 -0.15 -6.81
CA ASN A 106 47.94 -1.07 -6.09
C ASN A 106 47.34 -1.53 -4.74
N GLU A 107 46.06 -1.24 -4.47
CA GLU A 107 45.43 -1.58 -3.21
C GLU A 107 44.90 -3.02 -3.24
N VAL A 108 45.16 -3.77 -2.17
CA VAL A 108 44.81 -5.20 -2.05
C VAL A 108 43.85 -5.41 -0.87
N ASP A 109 43.74 -4.45 0.04
CA ASP A 109 42.83 -4.50 1.17
C ASP A 109 41.39 -4.12 0.75
N THR A 110 40.47 -5.08 0.89
CA THR A 110 39.06 -4.91 0.54
C THR A 110 38.37 -3.82 1.36
N SER A 111 38.80 -3.59 2.61
CA SER A 111 38.24 -2.57 3.47
C SER A 111 38.62 -1.16 3.00
N VAL A 112 39.87 -0.98 2.54
CA VAL A 112 40.41 0.29 2.01
C VAL A 112 39.82 0.59 0.63
N ILE A 113 39.67 -0.43 -0.21
CA ILE A 113 38.98 -0.32 -1.50
C ILE A 113 37.54 0.16 -1.29
N MET A 114 36.81 -0.47 -0.38
CA MET A 114 35.41 -0.11 -0.11
C MET A 114 35.26 1.25 0.58
N SER A 115 36.17 1.65 1.47
CA SER A 115 36.12 2.98 2.09
C SER A 115 36.41 4.08 1.08
N THR A 116 37.41 3.91 0.21
CA THR A 116 37.77 4.89 -0.82
C THR A 116 36.67 5.04 -1.89
N LEU A 117 35.96 3.96 -2.20
CA LEU A 117 34.80 4.01 -3.09
C LEU A 117 33.56 4.64 -2.43
N ARG A 118 33.39 4.46 -1.11
CA ARG A 118 32.30 5.06 -0.31
C ARG A 118 32.54 6.52 0.06
N ASP A 119 33.80 6.95 0.16
CA ASP A 119 34.14 8.34 0.46
C ASP A 119 33.77 9.22 -0.75
N ASN A 120 32.58 9.82 -0.67
CA ASN A 120 32.28 11.06 -1.35
C ASN A 120 32.97 12.17 -0.54
N GLU A 121 34.13 12.64 -0.97
CA GLU A 121 34.78 13.80 -0.34
C GLU A 121 33.93 15.06 -0.58
N GLY A 122 33.01 15.26 0.36
CA GLY A 122 32.28 16.48 0.66
C GLY A 122 32.07 16.62 2.18
N SER A 123 33.02 16.15 2.99
CA SER A 123 33.07 16.44 4.42
C SER A 123 34.50 16.31 4.92
N ARG A 124 35.13 17.46 5.19
CA ARG A 124 36.39 17.51 5.93
C ARG A 124 36.16 17.99 7.35
N SER A 125 36.74 17.20 8.25
CA SER A 125 37.20 17.48 9.61
C SER A 125 36.17 17.75 10.72
N ALA A 126 35.92 16.72 11.53
CA ALA A 126 36.09 16.80 12.98
C ALA A 126 36.42 15.41 13.55
N SER A 127 37.66 15.24 14.01
CA SER A 127 38.07 14.08 14.81
C SER A 127 37.41 14.14 16.19
N ARG A 128 36.77 13.05 16.64
CA ARG A 128 36.72 12.62 18.06
C ARG A 128 36.16 11.19 18.17
N ASP A 129 36.64 10.50 19.20
CA ASP A 129 36.70 9.05 19.46
C ASP A 129 35.38 8.23 19.39
N PRO A 130 35.48 6.88 19.22
CA PRO A 130 34.35 5.98 18.99
C PRO A 130 33.87 5.27 20.27
N THR A 131 32.58 5.42 20.58
CA THR A 131 31.76 4.38 21.23
C THR A 131 30.29 4.61 20.89
N THR A 132 29.83 3.96 19.81
CA THR A 132 28.45 3.43 19.57
C THR A 132 27.23 4.39 19.55
N PRO A 133 26.17 4.10 18.75
CA PRO A 133 26.09 4.02 17.30
C PRO A 133 25.28 5.19 16.71
N ILE A 134 25.83 5.88 15.71
CA ILE A 134 25.15 6.92 14.93
C ILE A 134 24.49 6.23 13.72
N SER A 135 23.26 5.76 13.88
CA SER A 135 22.37 5.37 12.76
C SER A 135 21.03 6.12 12.80
N HIS A 136 20.89 7.13 13.67
CA HIS A 136 19.66 7.91 13.85
C HIS A 136 19.68 9.29 13.18
N LEU A 137 20.74 9.65 12.44
CA LEU A 137 20.87 11.00 11.88
C LEU A 137 20.30 11.18 10.46
N GLU A 138 19.93 10.09 9.76
CA GLU A 138 19.40 10.20 8.39
C GLU A 138 17.95 10.70 8.32
N ASP A 139 17.24 10.80 9.46
CA ASP A 139 15.82 11.19 9.46
C ASP A 139 15.46 12.21 10.55
N ALA A 140 16.30 13.24 10.70
CA ALA A 140 16.11 14.31 11.67
C ALA A 140 14.76 15.03 11.51
N PHE A 141 14.25 15.21 10.29
CA PHE A 141 12.95 15.84 10.05
C PHE A 141 11.79 14.97 10.53
N GLN A 142 11.82 13.67 10.21
CA GLN A 142 10.79 12.75 10.66
C GLN A 142 10.78 12.61 12.19
N VAL A 143 11.94 12.37 12.80
CA VAL A 143 12.01 12.07 14.24
C VAL A 143 11.88 13.32 15.12
N LEU A 144 12.62 14.39 14.80
CA LEU A 144 12.71 15.56 15.68
C LEU A 144 11.59 16.57 15.48
N GLU A 145 10.87 16.52 14.35
CA GLU A 145 9.82 17.49 14.05
C GLU A 145 8.47 16.81 13.81
N LEU A 146 8.33 15.95 12.79
CA LEU A 146 7.04 15.31 12.49
C LEU A 146 6.54 14.48 13.66
N SER A 147 7.31 13.51 14.12
CA SER A 147 6.93 12.60 15.19
C SER A 147 6.87 13.27 16.55
N ALA A 148 7.80 14.16 16.86
CA ALA A 148 7.85 14.86 18.14
C ALA A 148 6.66 15.81 18.35
N GLN A 149 6.23 16.50 17.29
CA GLN A 149 5.14 17.48 17.36
C GLN A 149 3.79 16.90 16.97
N ASN A 150 3.75 15.78 16.23
CA ASN A 150 2.53 15.19 15.71
C ASN A 150 2.48 13.67 15.95
N PRO A 151 2.45 13.22 17.22
CA PRO A 151 2.53 11.80 17.57
C PRO A 151 1.31 10.98 17.11
N ASN A 152 0.16 11.61 16.90
CA ASN A 152 -1.04 10.92 16.39
C ASN A 152 -0.90 10.54 14.90
N ALA A 153 -0.41 11.46 14.07
CA ALA A 153 -0.21 11.24 12.64
C ALA A 153 1.10 10.47 12.37
N PHE A 154 2.17 10.79 13.07
CA PHE A 154 3.51 10.23 12.84
C PHE A 154 4.09 9.56 14.09
N PRO A 155 3.45 8.53 14.66
CA PRO A 155 4.01 7.83 15.81
C PRO A 155 5.36 7.20 15.44
N ILE A 156 6.30 7.24 16.40
CA ILE A 156 7.58 6.54 16.27
C ILE A 156 7.32 5.05 16.50
N LEU A 157 7.28 4.31 15.40
CA LEU A 157 7.12 2.86 15.42
C LEU A 157 8.39 2.23 14.82
N PRO A 158 8.93 1.16 15.44
CA PRO A 158 10.08 0.47 14.88
C PRO A 158 9.71 -0.08 13.50
N SER A 159 10.52 0.26 12.49
CA SER A 159 10.40 -0.37 11.18
C SER A 159 10.71 -1.86 11.32
N PRO A 160 9.88 -2.78 10.79
CA PRO A 160 10.14 -4.19 10.93
C PRO A 160 11.37 -4.51 10.09
N ASP A 161 12.39 -5.09 10.70
CA ASP A 161 13.59 -5.47 9.97
C ASP A 161 13.31 -6.71 9.09
N VAL A 162 14.28 -7.08 8.24
CA VAL A 162 14.15 -8.25 7.36
C VAL A 162 13.85 -9.54 8.14
N LYS A 163 14.33 -9.65 9.39
CA LYS A 163 14.12 -10.83 10.22
C LYS A 163 12.70 -10.85 10.79
N THR A 164 12.19 -9.71 11.25
CA THR A 164 10.79 -9.56 11.70
C THR A 164 9.84 -9.86 10.55
N LEU A 165 10.09 -9.33 9.36
CA LEU A 165 9.26 -9.64 8.19
C LEU A 165 9.35 -11.11 7.76
N ALA A 166 10.43 -11.81 8.10
CA ALA A 166 10.58 -13.24 7.84
C ALA A 166 9.83 -14.13 8.86
N GLU A 167 9.30 -13.57 9.94
CA GLU A 167 8.51 -14.33 10.92
C GLU A 167 7.19 -14.82 10.29
N ASP A 168 6.72 -15.99 10.75
CA ASP A 168 5.54 -16.66 10.21
C ASP A 168 4.29 -15.77 10.21
N ALA A 169 4.13 -14.91 11.22
CA ALA A 169 3.00 -14.00 11.33
C ALA A 169 2.92 -13.01 10.15
N TYR A 170 4.05 -12.40 9.78
CA TYR A 170 4.12 -11.47 8.64
C TYR A 170 4.07 -12.21 7.30
N GLN A 171 4.73 -13.38 7.21
CA GLN A 171 4.70 -14.20 6.01
C GLN A 171 3.29 -14.70 5.67
N GLN A 172 2.42 -14.92 6.66
CA GLN A 172 1.01 -15.27 6.42
C GLN A 172 0.22 -14.15 5.71
N LEU A 173 0.65 -12.89 5.81
CA LEU A 173 -0.01 -11.76 5.13
C LEU A 173 0.25 -11.73 3.62
N ILE A 174 1.34 -12.36 3.16
CA ILE A 174 1.74 -12.45 1.75
C ILE A 174 1.54 -13.85 1.16
N GLN A 175 0.85 -14.73 1.88
CA GLN A 175 0.48 -16.05 1.38
C GLN A 175 -0.96 -16.03 0.85
N PRO A 176 -1.25 -16.82 -0.20
CA PRO A 176 -2.61 -16.96 -0.70
C PRO A 176 -3.51 -17.54 0.39
N MET A 177 -4.74 -17.02 0.47
CA MET A 177 -5.72 -17.56 1.39
C MET A 177 -5.92 -19.06 1.15
N LYS A 178 -5.62 -19.90 2.14
CA LYS A 178 -5.95 -21.32 2.06
C LYS A 178 -7.47 -21.43 2.18
N ARG A 179 -8.18 -21.81 1.10
CA ARG A 179 -9.62 -22.13 1.16
C ARG A 179 -9.84 -23.07 2.33
N ARG A 180 -10.51 -22.61 3.40
CA ARG A 180 -10.98 -23.48 4.47
C ARG A 180 -11.95 -24.47 3.84
N ARG A 181 -11.47 -25.66 3.45
CA ARG A 181 -12.32 -26.85 3.45
C ARG A 181 -12.80 -26.98 4.88
N SER A 182 -14.12 -26.89 5.08
CA SER A 182 -14.78 -27.32 6.31
C SER A 182 -14.12 -28.60 6.83
N PHE A 183 -13.35 -28.47 7.91
CA PHE A 183 -12.84 -29.57 8.70
C PHE A 183 -12.60 -29.02 10.11
N TYR A 184 -13.52 -29.36 11.00
CA TYR A 184 -13.22 -29.52 12.42
C TYR A 184 -11.88 -30.24 12.58
N ALA A 185 -10.89 -29.58 13.19
CA ALA A 185 -9.97 -30.22 14.15
C ALA A 185 -8.92 -29.24 14.69
N LYS A 186 -8.97 -29.09 16.02
CA LYS A 186 -7.86 -28.92 16.97
C LYS A 186 -7.14 -27.56 16.98
N ASP A 187 -7.83 -26.59 17.56
CA ASP A 187 -7.17 -25.66 18.48
C ASP A 187 -6.94 -26.36 19.82
N SER A 188 -5.68 -26.44 20.23
CA SER A 188 -5.32 -26.66 21.62
C SER A 188 -4.88 -25.34 22.21
N HIS A 189 -5.65 -24.90 23.22
CA HIS A 189 -5.54 -23.69 24.05
C HIS A 189 -6.24 -22.42 23.54
N ASP A 190 -7.57 -22.48 23.36
CA ASP A 190 -8.49 -21.76 24.27
C ASP A 190 -9.94 -22.27 24.10
N HIS A 191 -10.36 -23.19 24.97
CA HIS A 191 -11.74 -23.69 24.98
C HIS A 191 -12.60 -22.79 25.85
N ARG A 192 -13.25 -21.77 25.25
CA ARG A 192 -14.55 -21.25 25.75
C ARG A 192 -15.38 -20.37 24.80
N GLU A 193 -15.26 -20.48 23.48
CA GLU A 193 -16.31 -20.01 22.56
C GLU A 193 -16.82 -21.17 21.70
N SER A 194 -17.72 -21.95 22.29
CA SER A 194 -18.69 -22.74 21.53
C SER A 194 -19.57 -21.77 20.75
N GLU A 195 -19.54 -21.84 19.42
CA GLU A 195 -20.53 -21.33 18.45
C GLU A 195 -21.68 -20.50 19.06
N LYS A 196 -21.37 -19.30 19.57
CA LYS A 196 -22.37 -18.26 19.78
C LYS A 196 -22.47 -17.54 18.46
N THR A 197 -23.63 -17.62 17.83
CA THR A 197 -24.03 -16.66 16.80
C THR A 197 -23.68 -15.26 17.30
N LYS A 198 -22.79 -14.54 16.58
CA LYS A 198 -22.45 -13.15 16.89
C LYS A 198 -23.75 -12.38 17.16
N SER A 199 -23.81 -11.68 18.28
CA SER A 199 -24.95 -10.83 18.60
C SER A 199 -25.08 -9.73 17.55
N LEU A 200 -26.31 -9.41 17.16
CA LEU A 200 -26.59 -8.24 16.31
C LEU A 200 -26.18 -6.96 17.05
N CYS A 201 -25.65 -5.98 16.33
CA CYS A 201 -25.29 -4.66 16.88
C CYS A 201 -26.49 -3.98 17.56
N ASP A 202 -27.68 -4.17 16.98
CA ASP A 202 -28.96 -3.72 17.52
C ASP A 202 -29.91 -4.91 17.69
N PRO A 203 -30.35 -5.22 18.93
CA PRO A 203 -31.30 -6.30 19.20
C PRO A 203 -32.63 -6.18 18.44
N ARG A 204 -33.08 -4.96 18.09
CA ARG A 204 -34.34 -4.73 17.37
C ARG A 204 -34.35 -5.42 16.00
N LEU A 205 -33.18 -5.58 15.37
CA LEU A 205 -33.02 -6.25 14.08
C LEU A 205 -33.50 -7.71 14.12
N SER A 206 -33.57 -8.35 15.30
CA SER A 206 -34.13 -9.70 15.43
C SER A 206 -35.63 -9.77 15.08
N ARG A 207 -36.31 -8.63 15.04
CA ARG A 207 -37.73 -8.49 14.68
C ARG A 207 -37.93 -8.06 13.22
N LEU A 208 -36.86 -7.95 12.43
CA LEU A 208 -36.92 -7.57 11.03
C LEU A 208 -37.81 -8.54 10.25
N ASP A 209 -38.73 -7.98 9.46
CA ASP A 209 -39.50 -8.67 8.44
C ASP A 209 -39.11 -8.13 7.07
N ILE A 210 -38.14 -8.78 6.41
CA ILE A 210 -37.55 -8.25 5.17
C ILE A 210 -38.54 -8.27 4.01
N SER A 211 -39.56 -9.13 4.08
CA SER A 211 -40.58 -9.27 3.04
C SER A 211 -41.43 -8.00 2.83
N ARG A 212 -41.42 -7.08 3.81
CA ARG A 212 -42.08 -5.77 3.71
C ARG A 212 -41.32 -4.79 2.82
N TRP A 213 -40.01 -4.99 2.67
CA TRP A 213 -39.11 -4.03 2.04
C TRP A 213 -38.58 -4.52 0.69
N SER A 214 -38.48 -5.84 0.50
CA SER A 214 -37.83 -6.46 -0.64
C SER A 214 -38.58 -7.71 -1.10
N ASN A 215 -38.68 -7.88 -2.43
CA ASN A 215 -39.18 -9.09 -3.08
C ASN A 215 -38.09 -10.16 -3.26
N VAL A 216 -36.81 -9.82 -3.04
CA VAL A 216 -35.73 -10.81 -3.00
C VAL A 216 -35.97 -11.85 -1.90
N HIS A 217 -36.04 -13.12 -2.28
CA HIS A 217 -36.23 -14.24 -1.36
C HIS A 217 -34.97 -14.55 -0.54
N ILE A 218 -34.92 -14.03 0.70
CA ILE A 218 -33.90 -14.32 1.71
C ILE A 218 -34.53 -14.48 3.10
N SER A 219 -33.78 -15.00 4.07
CA SER A 219 -34.24 -15.04 5.46
C SER A 219 -34.11 -13.68 6.15
N ASN A 220 -35.02 -13.39 7.09
CA ASN A 220 -34.93 -12.22 7.96
C ASN A 220 -33.58 -12.17 8.71
N GLU A 221 -33.08 -13.33 9.12
CA GLU A 221 -31.79 -13.45 9.80
C GLU A 221 -30.62 -13.00 8.91
N PHE A 222 -30.62 -13.39 7.62
CA PHE A 222 -29.58 -12.94 6.69
C PHE A 222 -29.61 -11.42 6.52
N ALA A 223 -30.79 -10.84 6.30
CA ALA A 223 -30.95 -9.39 6.17
C ALA A 223 -30.48 -8.65 7.43
N ALA A 224 -30.91 -9.13 8.60
CA ALA A 224 -30.55 -8.54 9.89
C ALA A 224 -29.04 -8.57 10.12
N ARG A 225 -28.36 -9.68 9.83
CA ARG A 225 -26.91 -9.79 9.96
C ARG A 225 -26.15 -8.95 8.95
N ALA A 226 -26.60 -8.89 7.70
CA ALA A 226 -25.97 -8.04 6.69
C ALA A 226 -26.05 -6.55 7.08
N ILE A 227 -27.24 -6.10 7.49
CA ILE A 227 -27.43 -4.72 7.98
C ILE A 227 -26.60 -4.47 9.25
N SER A 228 -26.59 -5.42 10.19
CA SER A 228 -25.75 -5.33 11.39
C SER A 228 -24.27 -5.16 11.06
N LEU A 229 -23.76 -5.96 10.11
CA LEU A 229 -22.37 -5.88 9.68
C LEU A 229 -22.04 -4.50 9.09
N TYR A 230 -22.90 -3.96 8.22
CA TYR A 230 -22.72 -2.60 7.68
C TYR A 230 -22.69 -1.54 8.78
N LEU A 231 -23.62 -1.63 9.73
CA LEU A 231 -23.75 -0.69 10.85
C LEU A 231 -22.49 -0.70 11.74
N GLU A 232 -21.87 -1.86 11.95
CA GLU A 232 -20.64 -2.00 12.74
C GLU A 232 -19.36 -1.63 11.97
N THR A 233 -19.39 -1.73 10.64
CA THR A 233 -18.16 -1.60 9.84
C THR A 233 -18.08 -0.28 9.08
N ASP A 234 -18.97 -0.05 8.15
CA ASP A 234 -18.84 1.01 7.16
C ASP A 234 -19.64 2.26 7.55
N HIS A 235 -20.71 2.08 8.33
CA HIS A 235 -21.53 3.19 8.79
C HIS A 235 -20.77 4.25 9.61
N PRO A 236 -19.84 3.91 10.54
CA PRO A 236 -19.02 4.89 11.25
C PRO A 236 -18.25 5.85 10.33
N LEU A 237 -17.85 5.35 9.16
CA LEU A 237 -17.06 6.06 8.16
C LEU A 237 -17.92 6.83 7.16
N LEU A 238 -19.09 6.31 6.80
CA LEU A 238 -19.98 6.88 5.77
C LEU A 238 -21.06 7.80 6.35
N GLY A 239 -21.64 7.45 7.50
CA GLY A 239 -22.61 8.27 8.26
C GLY A 239 -23.81 8.81 7.47
N PHE A 240 -24.32 8.06 6.49
CA PHE A 240 -25.37 8.53 5.59
C PHE A 240 -26.72 8.82 6.26
N PHE A 241 -27.03 8.19 7.40
CA PHE A 241 -28.33 8.29 8.06
C PHE A 241 -28.20 8.06 9.56
N ASP A 242 -29.26 8.35 10.32
CA ASP A 242 -29.33 8.01 11.74
C ASP A 242 -29.66 6.51 11.90
N PRO A 243 -28.77 5.71 12.52
CA PRO A 243 -28.96 4.26 12.62
C PRO A 243 -30.14 3.88 13.51
N ASP A 244 -30.43 4.67 14.56
CA ASP A 244 -31.51 4.37 15.50
C ASP A 244 -32.88 4.63 14.88
N LEU A 245 -33.02 5.74 14.14
CA LEU A 245 -34.23 6.07 13.39
C LEU A 245 -34.44 5.08 12.23
N PHE A 246 -33.38 4.75 11.48
CA PHE A 246 -33.46 3.77 10.41
C PHE A 246 -33.91 2.40 10.93
N VAL A 247 -33.29 1.86 11.98
CA VAL A 247 -33.65 0.54 12.53
C VAL A 247 -35.07 0.55 13.13
N SER A 248 -35.47 1.65 13.77
CA SER A 248 -36.84 1.81 14.29
C SER A 248 -37.88 1.69 13.17
N ASP A 249 -37.67 2.41 12.07
CA ASP A 249 -38.59 2.44 10.94
C ASP A 249 -38.56 1.14 10.13
N LEU A 250 -37.37 0.57 9.94
CA LEU A 250 -37.15 -0.72 9.29
C LEU A 250 -37.96 -1.84 9.96
N VAL A 251 -37.96 -1.89 11.30
CA VAL A 251 -38.63 -2.96 12.07
C VAL A 251 -40.13 -2.68 12.23
N SER A 252 -40.53 -1.42 12.37
CA SER A 252 -41.95 -1.06 12.50
C SER A 252 -42.70 -1.09 11.17
N GLY A 253 -42.00 -0.97 10.03
CA GLY A 253 -42.61 -0.82 8.70
C GLY A 253 -43.02 0.62 8.39
N SER A 254 -42.44 1.61 9.08
CA SER A 254 -42.64 3.03 8.83
C SER A 254 -41.76 3.51 7.69
N SER A 255 -42.29 4.37 6.80
CA SER A 255 -41.56 4.90 5.65
C SER A 255 -41.00 6.31 5.86
N GLN A 256 -40.83 6.76 7.11
CA GLN A 256 -40.33 8.11 7.39
C GLN A 256 -38.81 8.21 7.19
N HIS A 257 -38.05 7.28 7.77
CA HIS A 257 -36.58 7.20 7.72
C HIS A 257 -36.07 5.96 6.97
N CYS A 258 -36.96 5.25 6.29
CA CYS A 258 -36.69 3.98 5.62
C CYS A 258 -37.56 3.88 4.35
N SER A 259 -37.03 3.26 3.30
CA SER A 259 -37.77 3.00 2.06
C SER A 259 -37.33 1.66 1.45
N SER A 260 -38.18 1.02 0.64
CA SER A 260 -37.79 -0.19 -0.09
C SER A 260 -36.57 0.05 -0.96
N LEU A 261 -36.49 1.21 -1.63
CA LEU A 261 -35.33 1.58 -2.44
C LEU A 261 -34.06 1.63 -1.58
N LEU A 262 -34.09 2.33 -0.43
CA LEU A 262 -32.95 2.40 0.47
C LEU A 262 -32.54 1.03 1.01
N VAL A 263 -33.50 0.21 1.46
CA VAL A 263 -33.20 -1.13 2.00
C VAL A 263 -32.57 -2.02 0.95
N ASN A 264 -33.09 -2.03 -0.28
CA ASN A 264 -32.51 -2.84 -1.36
C ASN A 264 -31.12 -2.31 -1.78
N SER A 265 -30.92 -0.99 -1.87
CA SER A 265 -29.61 -0.41 -2.17
C SER A 265 -28.57 -0.68 -1.06
N LEU A 266 -28.98 -0.58 0.21
CA LEU A 266 -28.12 -0.91 1.35
C LEU A 266 -27.78 -2.40 1.35
N LEU A 267 -28.74 -3.29 1.12
CA LEU A 267 -28.49 -4.74 1.06
C LEU A 267 -27.68 -5.13 -0.17
N TYR A 268 -27.77 -4.38 -1.29
CA TYR A 268 -26.85 -4.54 -2.40
C TYR A 268 -25.40 -4.34 -1.94
N TRP A 269 -25.11 -3.31 -1.14
CA TRP A 269 -23.79 -3.09 -0.52
C TRP A 269 -23.45 -4.15 0.54
N ALA A 270 -24.26 -4.25 1.60
CA ALA A 270 -23.96 -5.01 2.79
C ALA A 270 -23.90 -6.53 2.57
N ALA A 271 -24.73 -7.07 1.67
CA ALA A 271 -24.73 -8.50 1.35
C ALA A 271 -23.42 -8.95 0.65
N GLN A 272 -22.61 -8.03 0.13
CA GLN A 272 -21.30 -8.35 -0.44
C GLN A 272 -20.30 -8.71 0.67
N MET A 273 -20.32 -7.98 1.79
CA MET A 273 -19.41 -8.18 2.93
C MET A 273 -19.75 -9.41 3.76
N HIS A 274 -21.04 -9.65 3.99
CA HIS A 274 -21.55 -10.77 4.80
C HIS A 274 -21.29 -12.16 4.16
N ARG A 275 -20.79 -12.22 2.91
CA ARG A 275 -20.40 -13.46 2.22
C ARG A 275 -19.27 -14.22 2.92
N THR A 276 -18.42 -13.52 3.65
CA THR A 276 -17.31 -14.15 4.37
C THR A 276 -17.80 -15.04 5.53
N GLU A 277 -18.99 -14.77 6.06
CA GLU A 277 -19.59 -15.49 7.19
C GLU A 277 -20.69 -16.49 6.76
N SER A 278 -21.28 -16.33 5.57
CA SER A 278 -22.43 -17.12 5.10
C SER A 278 -22.15 -17.82 3.78
N SER A 279 -22.64 -19.04 3.59
CA SER A 279 -22.60 -19.80 2.32
C SER A 279 -23.50 -19.21 1.21
N ALA A 280 -23.78 -17.90 1.27
CA ALA A 280 -24.72 -17.24 0.37
C ALA A 280 -24.09 -17.04 -1.02
N ASP A 281 -24.88 -17.34 -2.04
CA ASP A 281 -24.47 -17.24 -3.44
C ASP A 281 -24.35 -15.78 -3.90
N CYS A 282 -23.40 -15.53 -4.81
CA CYS A 282 -23.10 -14.22 -5.40
C CYS A 282 -24.35 -13.58 -6.06
N SER A 283 -25.29 -14.42 -6.50
CA SER A 283 -26.57 -13.99 -7.07
C SER A 283 -27.43 -13.14 -6.12
N THR A 284 -27.20 -13.20 -4.80
CA THR A 284 -28.05 -12.51 -3.81
C THR A 284 -27.90 -10.98 -3.88
N SER A 285 -26.67 -10.44 -3.88
CA SER A 285 -26.47 -8.99 -4.00
C SER A 285 -26.92 -8.46 -5.36
N LEU A 286 -26.76 -9.25 -6.42
CA LEU A 286 -27.24 -8.89 -7.75
C LEU A 286 -28.77 -8.79 -7.82
N LYS A 287 -29.50 -9.67 -7.12
CA LYS A 287 -30.96 -9.56 -7.00
C LYS A 287 -31.37 -8.25 -6.31
N PHE A 288 -30.68 -7.88 -5.24
CA PHE A 288 -30.90 -6.59 -4.57
C PHE A 288 -30.61 -5.40 -5.48
N CYS A 289 -29.52 -5.47 -6.27
CA CYS A 289 -29.22 -4.46 -7.29
C CYS A 289 -30.40 -4.32 -8.27
N THR A 290 -30.82 -5.43 -8.89
CA THR A 290 -31.92 -5.41 -9.88
C THR A 290 -33.22 -4.84 -9.30
N GLU A 291 -33.57 -5.20 -8.06
CA GLU A 291 -34.75 -4.65 -7.41
C GLU A 291 -34.60 -3.15 -7.09
N ALA A 292 -33.45 -2.73 -6.57
CA ALA A 292 -33.15 -1.33 -6.32
C ALA A 292 -33.20 -0.47 -7.60
N GLU A 293 -32.74 -1.00 -8.74
CA GLU A 293 -32.82 -0.29 -10.03
C GLU A 293 -34.25 -0.12 -10.53
N GLN A 294 -35.10 -1.13 -10.35
CA GLN A 294 -36.51 -1.04 -10.70
C GLN A 294 -37.24 -0.01 -9.84
N LEU A 295 -36.92 0.06 -8.55
CA LEU A 295 -37.45 1.06 -7.63
C LEU A 295 -36.92 2.46 -7.98
N TRP A 296 -35.62 2.59 -8.23
CA TRP A 296 -34.99 3.83 -8.67
C TRP A 296 -35.63 4.38 -9.95
N GLY A 297 -35.93 3.52 -10.93
CA GLY A 297 -36.62 3.91 -12.17
C GLY A 297 -37.96 4.62 -11.93
N LYS A 298 -38.66 4.31 -10.83
CA LYS A 298 -39.94 4.91 -10.43
C LYS A 298 -39.74 6.14 -9.54
N GLU A 299 -38.71 6.16 -8.70
CA GLU A 299 -38.54 7.14 -7.62
C GLU A 299 -37.48 8.21 -7.90
N LYS A 300 -36.65 8.09 -8.95
CA LYS A 300 -35.53 9.00 -9.27
C LYS A 300 -35.88 10.49 -9.42
N HIS A 301 -37.16 10.82 -9.56
CA HIS A 301 -37.67 12.19 -9.68
C HIS A 301 -38.28 12.73 -8.38
N VAL A 302 -38.31 11.92 -7.33
CA VAL A 302 -38.79 12.30 -6.00
C VAL A 302 -37.57 12.61 -5.13
N ASP A 303 -37.46 13.88 -4.77
CA ASP A 303 -36.38 14.36 -3.90
C ASP A 303 -36.68 13.95 -2.45
N SER A 304 -35.84 13.07 -1.90
CA SER A 304 -35.87 12.70 -0.49
C SER A 304 -34.48 12.27 -0.02
N THR A 305 -34.23 12.35 1.29
CA THR A 305 -32.95 11.92 1.87
C THR A 305 -32.66 10.45 1.59
N HIS A 306 -33.64 9.56 1.74
CA HIS A 306 -33.48 8.13 1.46
C HIS A 306 -33.15 7.85 0.00
N ASN A 307 -33.69 8.63 -0.95
CA ASN A 307 -33.38 8.47 -2.38
C ASN A 307 -31.97 8.94 -2.73
N VAL A 308 -31.49 10.03 -2.11
CA VAL A 308 -30.09 10.46 -2.22
C VAL A 308 -29.16 9.35 -1.75
N ILE A 309 -29.41 8.84 -0.53
CA ILE A 309 -28.58 7.81 0.10
C ILE A 309 -28.62 6.51 -0.72
N ALA A 310 -29.80 6.09 -1.17
CA ALA A 310 -29.96 4.89 -1.99
C ALA A 310 -29.22 4.98 -3.32
N ALA A 311 -29.21 6.15 -3.96
CA ALA A 311 -28.45 6.39 -5.17
C ALA A 311 -26.93 6.39 -4.92
N PHE A 312 -26.46 6.90 -3.77
CA PHE A 312 -25.05 6.75 -3.39
C PHE A 312 -24.66 5.28 -3.16
N PHE A 313 -25.49 4.48 -2.50
CA PHE A 313 -25.24 3.04 -2.37
C PHE A 313 -25.25 2.29 -3.70
N LEU A 314 -26.13 2.67 -4.64
CA LEU A 314 -26.11 2.12 -5.99
C LEU A 314 -24.81 2.48 -6.72
N SER A 315 -24.37 3.74 -6.64
CA SER A 315 -23.11 4.19 -7.21
C SER A 315 -21.91 3.40 -6.65
N LEU A 316 -21.84 3.28 -5.33
CA LEU A 316 -20.86 2.51 -4.58
C LEU A 316 -20.82 1.04 -5.02
N GLY A 317 -21.96 0.36 -5.00
CA GLY A 317 -22.02 -1.05 -5.37
C GLY A 317 -21.64 -1.27 -6.84
N TYR A 318 -22.00 -0.36 -7.75
CA TYR A 318 -21.55 -0.42 -9.15
C TYR A 318 -20.05 -0.23 -9.31
N LEU A 319 -19.46 0.68 -8.55
CA LEU A 319 -18.02 0.98 -8.57
C LEU A 319 -17.22 -0.24 -8.13
N ASP A 320 -17.60 -0.85 -7.01
CA ASP A 320 -16.83 -1.94 -6.40
C ASP A 320 -17.10 -3.32 -7.01
N GLN A 321 -18.21 -3.47 -7.75
CA GLN A 321 -18.45 -4.63 -8.60
C GLN A 321 -17.93 -4.43 -10.04
N GLY A 322 -17.58 -3.21 -10.43
CA GLY A 322 -17.13 -2.85 -11.77
C GLY A 322 -18.03 -3.38 -12.88
N ARG A 323 -19.35 -3.20 -12.74
CA ARG A 323 -20.35 -3.81 -13.65
C ARG A 323 -20.69 -2.96 -14.87
N ASP A 324 -20.66 -1.64 -14.75
CA ASP A 324 -21.10 -0.73 -15.81
C ASP A 324 -20.63 0.73 -15.55
N HIS A 325 -20.77 1.59 -16.56
CA HIS A 325 -20.53 3.04 -16.51
C HIS A 325 -21.59 3.81 -15.70
N SER A 326 -22.64 3.11 -15.23
CA SER A 326 -23.75 3.70 -14.47
C SER A 326 -23.32 4.30 -13.12
N VAL A 327 -22.10 4.02 -12.62
CA VAL A 327 -21.52 4.64 -11.40
C VAL A 327 -21.71 6.16 -11.39
N LEU A 328 -21.30 6.83 -12.47
CA LEU A 328 -21.34 8.29 -12.61
C LEU A 328 -22.77 8.82 -12.69
N ALA A 329 -23.69 8.07 -13.32
CA ALA A 329 -25.07 8.46 -13.44
C ALA A 329 -25.78 8.49 -12.07
N TYR A 330 -25.62 7.44 -11.27
CA TYR A 330 -26.16 7.39 -9.91
C TYR A 330 -25.55 8.48 -9.03
N PHE A 331 -24.22 8.64 -9.08
CA PHE A 331 -23.51 9.64 -8.29
C PHE A 331 -23.95 11.07 -8.61
N ARG A 332 -24.05 11.44 -9.89
CA ARG A 332 -24.50 12.76 -10.33
C ARG A 332 -25.95 13.01 -9.93
N ASN A 333 -26.83 12.03 -10.11
CA ASN A 333 -28.23 12.17 -9.70
C ASN A 333 -28.37 12.35 -8.19
N ALA A 334 -27.63 11.59 -7.40
CA ALA A 334 -27.58 11.73 -5.94
C ALA A 334 -27.10 13.12 -5.52
N SER A 335 -25.98 13.58 -6.09
CA SER A 335 -25.39 14.89 -5.80
C SER A 335 -26.33 16.04 -6.18
N HIS A 336 -26.94 16.00 -7.36
CA HIS A 336 -27.91 17.01 -7.78
C HIS A 336 -29.17 16.99 -6.91
N MET A 337 -29.64 15.82 -6.51
CA MET A 337 -30.79 15.69 -5.61
C MET A 337 -30.46 16.25 -4.22
N ALA A 338 -29.26 15.98 -3.70
CA ALA A 338 -28.78 16.53 -2.43
C ALA A 338 -28.72 18.06 -2.45
N VAL A 339 -28.22 18.66 -3.54
CA VAL A 339 -28.20 20.12 -3.72
C VAL A 339 -29.62 20.69 -3.80
N ARG A 340 -30.54 20.06 -4.53
CA ARG A 340 -31.95 20.52 -4.61
C ARG A 340 -32.66 20.48 -3.25
N LEU A 341 -32.38 19.46 -2.45
CA LEU A 341 -32.87 19.35 -1.07
C LEU A 341 -32.22 20.39 -0.14
N GLY A 342 -31.08 20.97 -0.50
CA GLY A 342 -30.34 21.89 0.37
C GLY A 342 -29.51 21.18 1.43
N LEU A 343 -29.04 19.97 1.14
CA LEU A 343 -28.13 19.22 2.00
C LEU A 343 -26.72 19.85 2.02
N PHE A 344 -26.25 20.34 0.87
CA PHE A 344 -25.01 21.10 0.70
C PHE A 344 -25.09 21.93 -0.58
N GLY A 345 -24.14 22.84 -0.81
CA GLY A 345 -24.15 23.68 -2.02
C GLY A 345 -25.26 24.75 -2.03
N VAL A 346 -25.73 25.18 -0.85
CA VAL A 346 -26.79 26.19 -0.70
C VAL A 346 -26.39 27.29 0.30
N GLU A 347 -27.06 28.43 0.20
CA GLU A 347 -26.88 29.56 1.13
C GLU A 347 -27.30 29.21 2.56
N ASP A 348 -26.66 29.84 3.54
CA ASP A 348 -26.81 29.55 4.97
C ASP A 348 -28.25 29.74 5.47
N GLU A 349 -28.87 30.87 5.10
CA GLU A 349 -30.26 31.19 5.45
C GLU A 349 -31.23 30.09 5.00
N ARG A 350 -31.09 29.63 3.75
CA ARG A 350 -31.94 28.57 3.19
C ARG A 350 -31.74 27.22 3.89
N ALA A 351 -30.52 26.89 4.27
CA ALA A 351 -30.22 25.65 4.98
C ALA A 351 -30.80 25.66 6.40
N GLN A 352 -30.67 26.78 7.12
CA GLN A 352 -31.17 26.93 8.49
C GLN A 352 -32.70 27.00 8.54
N ASP A 353 -33.34 27.74 7.63
CA ASP A 353 -34.80 27.85 7.54
C ASP A 353 -35.48 26.49 7.38
N HIS A 354 -34.86 25.58 6.62
CA HIS A 354 -35.41 24.23 6.44
C HIS A 354 -35.41 23.45 7.76
N ILE A 355 -34.30 23.47 8.51
CA ILE A 355 -34.19 22.71 9.76
C ILE A 355 -35.06 23.33 10.86
N ALA A 356 -35.28 24.65 10.86
CA ALA A 356 -36.11 25.32 11.86
C ALA A 356 -37.55 24.79 11.94
N GLY A 357 -38.06 24.21 10.86
CA GLY A 357 -39.39 23.60 10.80
C GLY A 357 -39.44 22.11 11.18
N LEU A 358 -38.30 21.46 11.42
CA LEU A 358 -38.20 20.03 11.69
C LEU A 358 -38.21 19.71 13.18
N SER A 359 -38.69 18.51 13.54
CA SER A 359 -38.46 17.98 14.88
C SER A 359 -36.96 17.74 15.13
N ILE A 360 -36.57 17.57 16.40
CA ILE A 360 -35.18 17.32 16.78
C ILE A 360 -34.61 16.06 16.09
N GLN A 361 -35.42 15.01 15.97
CA GLN A 361 -35.04 13.75 15.34
C GLN A 361 -34.86 13.92 13.83
N GLU A 362 -35.83 14.54 13.15
CA GLU A 362 -35.76 14.83 11.72
C GLU A 362 -34.59 15.76 11.39
N GLY A 363 -34.35 16.80 12.20
CA GLY A 363 -33.21 17.69 12.05
C GLY A 363 -31.86 16.98 12.27
N THR A 364 -31.81 15.90 13.05
CA THR A 364 -30.60 15.08 13.22
C THR A 364 -30.36 14.18 12.01
N ALA A 365 -31.41 13.47 11.56
CA ALA A 365 -31.35 12.67 10.33
C ALA A 365 -30.96 13.53 9.11
N TRP A 366 -31.49 14.75 9.02
CA TRP A 366 -31.19 15.69 7.96
C TRP A 366 -29.71 16.11 7.94
N ARG A 367 -29.15 16.44 9.11
CA ARG A 367 -27.72 16.80 9.24
C ARG A 367 -26.80 15.63 8.91
N LEU A 368 -27.14 14.41 9.34
CA LEU A 368 -26.38 13.20 8.97
C LEU A 368 -26.43 12.95 7.47
N ALA A 369 -27.61 13.01 6.85
CA ALA A 369 -27.74 12.87 5.41
C ALA A 369 -26.94 13.93 4.66
N ALA A 370 -26.92 15.17 5.14
CA ALA A 370 -26.15 16.27 4.57
C ALA A 370 -24.64 16.04 4.63
N TRP A 371 -24.12 15.83 5.84
CA TRP A 371 -22.69 15.65 6.07
C TRP A 371 -22.18 14.32 5.49
N GLY A 372 -22.91 13.21 5.63
CA GLY A 372 -22.53 11.93 5.05
C GLY A 372 -22.48 11.97 3.52
N SER A 373 -23.46 12.62 2.89
CA SER A 373 -23.47 12.82 1.44
C SER A 373 -22.31 13.69 0.96
N PHE A 374 -22.02 14.80 1.67
CA PHE A 374 -20.89 15.68 1.36
C PHE A 374 -19.54 14.97 1.52
N ASN A 375 -19.34 14.28 2.65
CA ASN A 375 -18.11 13.54 2.94
C ASN A 375 -17.82 12.51 1.85
N TRP A 376 -18.85 11.75 1.47
CA TRP A 376 -18.72 10.75 0.41
C TRP A 376 -18.48 11.36 -0.97
N ALA A 377 -19.17 12.46 -1.29
CA ALA A 377 -18.97 13.14 -2.56
C ALA A 377 -17.54 13.69 -2.69
N THR A 378 -17.00 14.26 -1.61
CA THR A 378 -15.62 14.73 -1.52
C THR A 378 -14.63 13.56 -1.62
N HIS A 379 -14.86 12.44 -0.92
CA HIS A 379 -14.05 11.23 -1.03
C HIS A 379 -13.95 10.72 -2.48
N MET A 380 -15.09 10.63 -3.17
CA MET A 380 -15.15 10.21 -4.57
C MET A 380 -14.39 11.15 -5.51
N ALA A 381 -14.58 12.46 -5.34
CA ALA A 381 -13.90 13.47 -6.14
C ALA A 381 -12.37 13.41 -5.96
N LEU A 382 -11.89 13.22 -4.73
CA LEU A 382 -10.46 13.25 -4.42
C LEU A 382 -9.74 11.95 -4.78
N PHE A 383 -10.30 10.78 -4.44
CA PHE A 383 -9.56 9.52 -4.50
C PHE A 383 -9.79 8.69 -5.77
N TYR A 384 -10.95 8.82 -6.42
CA TYR A 384 -11.25 8.07 -7.65
C TYR A 384 -11.02 8.89 -8.91
N ARG A 385 -11.18 10.22 -8.83
CA ARG A 385 -10.80 11.21 -9.86
C ARG A 385 -11.27 10.87 -11.27
N GLN A 386 -12.42 10.21 -11.39
CA GLN A 386 -12.98 9.88 -12.68
C GLN A 386 -13.48 11.17 -13.34
N PRO A 387 -13.16 11.41 -14.63
CA PRO A 387 -13.67 12.55 -15.37
C PRO A 387 -15.19 12.68 -15.23
N GLY A 388 -15.63 13.85 -14.75
CA GLY A 388 -17.04 14.17 -14.58
C GLY A 388 -17.71 13.65 -13.29
N LEU A 389 -16.93 13.27 -12.28
CA LEU A 389 -17.42 13.28 -10.88
C LEU A 389 -17.52 14.75 -10.40
N PRO A 390 -18.71 15.25 -10.06
CA PRO A 390 -18.85 16.60 -9.50
C PRO A 390 -18.26 16.64 -8.07
N CYS A 391 -17.33 17.56 -7.83
CA CYS A 391 -16.95 17.94 -6.47
C CYS A 391 -18.04 18.87 -5.90
N PRO A 392 -18.46 18.72 -4.63
CA PRO A 392 -19.38 19.67 -4.01
C PRO A 392 -18.85 21.10 -4.11
N GLU A 393 -19.70 22.09 -4.42
CA GLU A 393 -19.25 23.49 -4.51
C GLU A 393 -18.92 24.09 -3.14
N SER A 394 -19.65 23.66 -2.10
CA SER A 394 -19.41 24.07 -0.72
C SER A 394 -19.87 22.99 0.26
N PRO A 395 -19.27 22.94 1.47
CA PRO A 395 -19.72 22.05 2.53
C PRO A 395 -21.15 22.39 3.01
N PRO A 396 -21.82 21.48 3.74
CA PRO A 396 -23.07 21.78 4.41
C PRO A 396 -22.94 23.02 5.29
N ARG A 397 -23.90 23.96 5.17
CA ARG A 397 -24.04 25.12 6.08
C ARG A 397 -24.80 24.76 7.37
N LEU A 398 -24.79 23.48 7.71
CA LEU A 398 -25.51 22.91 8.83
C LEU A 398 -24.52 22.55 9.93
N PRO A 399 -24.88 22.66 11.22
CA PRO A 399 -23.97 22.27 12.28
C PRO A 399 -23.63 20.79 12.14
N VAL A 400 -22.35 20.46 12.30
CA VAL A 400 -21.87 19.08 12.34
C VAL A 400 -22.67 18.33 13.43
N PRO A 401 -23.17 17.11 13.17
CA PRO A 401 -23.88 16.33 14.18
C PRO A 401 -22.97 16.07 15.38
N GLU A 402 -23.15 16.81 16.47
CA GLU A 402 -22.36 16.59 17.69
C GLU A 402 -22.66 15.21 18.29
N THR A 403 -21.61 14.57 18.82
CA THR A 403 -21.79 13.55 19.85
C THR A 403 -22.38 14.23 21.08
N ARG A 404 -23.70 14.06 21.26
CA ARG A 404 -24.39 14.56 22.46
C ARG A 404 -23.62 14.15 23.70
N LYS A 405 -23.13 15.14 24.45
CA LYS A 405 -22.61 14.92 25.80
C LYS A 405 -23.74 14.36 26.66
N GLU A 406 -23.37 13.36 27.45
CA GLU A 406 -24.16 12.59 28.40
C GLU A 406 -25.26 13.39 29.13
N GLU A 407 -26.43 13.56 28.54
CA GLU A 407 -27.63 13.98 29.27
C GLU A 407 -28.84 13.13 28.86
N SER A 408 -29.05 12.07 29.65
CA SER A 408 -30.33 11.37 29.92
C SER A 408 -31.04 10.57 28.81
N GLY A 409 -30.84 9.24 28.81
CA GLY A 409 -31.75 8.24 28.23
C GLY A 409 -31.07 6.88 27.97
N GLU A 410 -31.75 5.75 28.18
CA GLU A 410 -31.22 4.42 27.83
C GLU A 410 -31.21 4.15 26.31
N ASP A 411 -32.14 4.79 25.56
CA ASP A 411 -32.20 4.68 24.09
C ASP A 411 -31.20 5.60 23.39
N GLU A 412 -30.89 6.78 23.93
CA GLU A 412 -29.89 7.72 23.37
C GLU A 412 -28.43 7.22 23.49
N LYS A 413 -28.16 6.27 24.40
CA LYS A 413 -26.84 5.62 24.52
C LYS A 413 -26.50 4.69 23.36
N ARG A 414 -27.44 4.34 22.47
CA ARG A 414 -27.24 3.36 21.39
C ARG A 414 -26.68 3.96 20.10
N ALA A 415 -27.26 5.02 19.53
CA ALA A 415 -26.69 5.74 18.37
C ALA A 415 -25.25 6.20 18.63
N THR A 416 -24.95 6.70 19.84
CA THR A 416 -23.61 7.13 20.24
C THR A 416 -22.59 5.99 20.23
N LYS A 417 -23.04 4.75 20.47
CA LYS A 417 -22.20 3.55 20.52
C LYS A 417 -21.88 2.99 19.14
N LEU A 418 -22.69 3.29 18.12
CA LEU A 418 -22.45 2.77 16.77
C LEU A 418 -21.47 3.65 15.98
N MET A 419 -21.50 4.96 16.21
CA MET A 419 -20.60 5.91 15.55
C MET A 419 -19.35 6.24 16.37
N ASP A 420 -19.23 5.77 17.62
CA ASP A 420 -18.12 6.01 18.57
C ASP A 420 -17.66 7.49 18.68
N GLY A 421 -18.49 8.43 18.25
CA GLY A 421 -18.14 9.84 18.15
C GLY A 421 -17.11 10.22 17.09
N ILE A 422 -16.80 9.35 16.12
CA ILE A 422 -15.84 9.64 15.05
C ILE A 422 -16.37 10.59 13.98
N PHE A 423 -17.70 10.63 13.80
CA PHE A 423 -18.31 11.34 12.67
C PHE A 423 -18.01 12.84 12.61
N PRO A 424 -18.02 13.60 13.73
CA PRO A 424 -17.64 15.01 13.69
C PRO A 424 -16.22 15.23 13.19
N ASP A 425 -15.26 14.44 13.68
CA ASP A 425 -13.86 14.53 13.29
C ASP A 425 -13.67 14.16 11.81
N ILE A 426 -14.47 13.22 11.29
CA ILE A 426 -14.52 12.88 9.86
C ILE A 426 -15.06 14.06 9.02
N CYS A 427 -16.10 14.75 9.49
CA CYS A 427 -16.63 15.92 8.79
C CYS A 427 -15.58 17.05 8.69
N ASP A 428 -14.89 17.34 9.79
CA ASP A 428 -13.78 18.31 9.81
C ASP A 428 -12.64 17.90 8.86
N PHE A 429 -12.29 16.61 8.84
CA PHE A 429 -11.29 16.06 7.93
C PHE A 429 -11.68 16.28 6.46
N TRP A 430 -12.92 15.97 6.10
CA TRP A 430 -13.39 16.15 4.72
C TRP A 430 -13.57 17.61 4.34
N CYS A 431 -13.84 18.53 5.27
CA CYS A 431 -13.79 19.97 4.99
C CYS A 431 -12.39 20.42 4.54
N ILE A 432 -11.33 19.96 5.22
CA ILE A 432 -9.95 20.28 4.85
C ILE A 432 -9.65 19.76 3.44
N LEU A 433 -10.04 18.51 3.17
CA LEU A 433 -9.78 17.84 1.88
C LEU A 433 -10.69 18.31 0.74
N HIS A 434 -11.86 18.84 1.05
CA HIS A 434 -12.75 19.45 0.07
C HIS A 434 -12.10 20.67 -0.59
N GLU A 435 -11.41 21.51 0.18
CA GLU A 435 -10.65 22.63 -0.39
C GLU A 435 -9.51 22.15 -1.29
N VAL A 436 -8.87 21.02 -0.95
CA VAL A 436 -7.89 20.37 -1.82
C VAL A 436 -8.58 19.92 -3.11
N ALA A 437 -9.68 19.16 -3.01
CA ALA A 437 -10.43 18.64 -4.16
C ALA A 437 -10.94 19.76 -5.09
N LEU A 438 -11.43 20.87 -4.55
CA LEU A 438 -11.87 22.03 -5.33
C LEU A 438 -10.74 22.63 -6.16
N ARG A 439 -9.54 22.75 -5.58
CA ARG A 439 -8.36 23.30 -6.27
C ARG A 439 -7.98 22.48 -7.51
N TYR A 440 -8.35 21.20 -7.54
CA TYR A 440 -8.10 20.22 -8.61
C TYR A 440 -9.29 19.93 -9.52
N SER A 441 -10.48 20.43 -9.21
CA SER A 441 -11.61 20.33 -10.13
C SER A 441 -11.24 21.04 -11.44
N VAL A 442 -11.73 20.54 -12.59
CA VAL A 442 -11.31 20.95 -13.95
C VAL A 442 -11.44 22.46 -14.24
N ASP A 443 -12.16 23.20 -13.38
CA ASP A 443 -12.33 24.66 -13.43
C ASP A 443 -11.37 25.44 -12.51
N GLY A 444 -10.42 24.77 -11.85
CA GLY A 444 -9.45 25.35 -10.93
C GLY A 444 -8.34 26.10 -11.67
N ASP A 445 -8.41 27.44 -11.63
CA ASP A 445 -7.51 28.41 -12.24
C ASP A 445 -6.05 27.91 -12.43
N SER A 446 -5.69 27.62 -13.69
CA SER A 446 -4.33 27.22 -14.13
C SER A 446 -3.30 28.36 -14.03
N SER A 447 -3.64 29.44 -13.31
CA SER A 447 -2.87 30.67 -13.19
C SER A 447 -1.86 30.65 -12.04
N ALA A 448 -1.98 29.71 -11.09
CA ALA A 448 -1.11 29.67 -9.92
C ALA A 448 0.31 29.21 -10.25
N THR A 449 1.27 29.90 -9.66
CA THR A 449 2.69 29.56 -9.76
C THR A 449 3.01 28.31 -8.92
N ASP A 450 4.02 27.55 -9.32
CA ASP A 450 4.48 26.36 -8.57
C ASP A 450 4.75 26.64 -7.07
N ASP A 451 5.23 27.84 -6.76
CA ASP A 451 5.52 28.30 -5.39
C ASP A 451 4.24 28.63 -4.58
N GLU A 452 3.15 29.05 -5.24
CA GLU A 452 1.83 29.17 -4.61
C GLU A 452 1.23 27.80 -4.32
N THR A 453 1.37 26.84 -5.24
CA THR A 453 0.85 25.48 -5.06
C THR A 453 1.58 24.75 -3.94
N LEU A 454 2.91 24.93 -3.82
CA LEU A 454 3.68 24.40 -2.69
C LEU A 454 3.26 25.02 -1.35
N ARG A 455 3.00 26.34 -1.29
CA ARG A 455 2.50 27.00 -0.07
C ARG A 455 1.11 26.51 0.33
N PHE A 456 0.24 26.32 -0.65
CA PHE A 456 -1.08 25.75 -0.42
C PHE A 456 -0.99 24.32 0.14
N ALA A 457 -0.14 23.48 -0.47
CA ALA A 457 0.14 22.12 0.01
C ALA A 457 0.64 22.13 1.46
N GLU A 458 1.62 22.98 1.74
CA GLU A 458 2.21 23.11 3.07
C GLU A 458 1.18 23.58 4.11
N TYR A 459 0.33 24.53 3.74
CA TYR A 459 -0.76 25.02 4.59
C TYR A 459 -1.77 23.90 4.90
N LYS A 460 -2.23 23.18 3.88
CA LYS A 460 -3.19 22.07 4.04
C LYS A 460 -2.59 20.90 4.83
N PHE A 461 -1.31 20.62 4.63
CA PHE A 461 -0.60 19.62 5.44
C PHE A 461 -0.59 20.00 6.93
N ARG A 462 -0.36 21.28 7.25
CA ARG A 462 -0.45 21.76 8.64
C ARG A 462 -1.84 21.68 9.22
N GLU A 463 -2.89 21.92 8.43
CA GLU A 463 -4.26 21.74 8.88
C GLU A 463 -4.56 20.27 9.21
N LEU A 464 -4.11 19.33 8.38
CA LEU A 464 -4.23 17.89 8.64
C LEU A 464 -3.46 17.46 9.90
N LEU A 465 -2.24 17.97 10.12
CA LEU A 465 -1.48 17.74 11.35
C LEU A 465 -2.21 18.29 12.58
N ALA A 466 -2.69 19.53 12.50
CA ALA A 466 -3.43 20.16 13.58
C ALA A 466 -4.74 19.44 13.89
N TRP A 467 -5.45 18.96 12.86
CA TRP A 467 -6.63 18.11 13.01
C TRP A 467 -6.28 16.80 13.74
N SER A 468 -5.25 16.08 13.28
CA SER A 468 -4.81 14.83 13.89
C SER A 468 -4.44 14.98 15.37
N ASN A 469 -3.78 16.09 15.73
CA ASN A 469 -3.40 16.37 17.11
C ASN A 469 -4.57 16.73 18.03
N ARG A 470 -5.72 17.15 17.48
CA ARG A 470 -6.94 17.43 18.27
C ARG A 470 -7.79 16.19 18.53
N LEU A 471 -7.52 15.09 17.82
CA LEU A 471 -8.30 13.86 17.98
C LEU A 471 -8.26 13.36 19.44
N PRO A 472 -9.41 12.93 19.99
CA PRO A 472 -9.45 12.30 21.31
C PRO A 472 -8.71 10.96 21.29
N LYS A 473 -8.35 10.45 22.48
CA LYS A 473 -7.64 9.16 22.63
C LYS A 473 -8.42 7.96 22.06
N SER A 474 -9.75 8.01 22.04
CA SER A 474 -10.59 6.98 21.39
C SER A 474 -10.39 6.92 19.87
N LEU A 475 -9.85 7.98 19.26
CA LEU A 475 -9.56 8.08 17.84
C LEU A 475 -8.05 8.16 17.55
N SER A 476 -7.19 8.00 18.57
CA SER A 476 -5.75 7.90 18.35
C SER A 476 -5.41 6.58 17.70
N ARG A 477 -4.25 6.51 17.04
CA ARG A 477 -3.79 5.30 16.39
C ARG A 477 -3.28 4.30 17.42
N ASP A 478 -4.18 3.42 17.88
CA ASP A 478 -3.93 2.37 18.87
C ASP A 478 -4.55 1.04 18.39
N GLU A 479 -3.94 -0.09 18.73
CA GLU A 479 -4.43 -1.43 18.38
C GLU A 479 -5.73 -1.79 19.12
N ASP A 480 -5.96 -1.20 20.28
CA ASP A 480 -7.18 -1.39 21.07
C ASP A 480 -8.38 -0.61 20.53
N ASN A 481 -8.14 0.37 19.64
CA ASN A 481 -9.19 1.18 19.06
C ASN A 481 -9.92 0.44 17.92
N PRO A 482 -11.20 0.76 17.66
CA PRO A 482 -11.99 0.10 16.64
C PRO A 482 -11.37 0.15 15.24
N HIS A 483 -11.71 -0.85 14.42
CA HIS A 483 -11.16 -1.01 13.07
C HIS A 483 -11.33 0.25 12.19
N HIS A 484 -12.43 0.99 12.33
CA HIS A 484 -12.69 2.21 11.55
C HIS A 484 -11.73 3.36 11.90
N VAL A 485 -11.15 3.37 13.11
CA VAL A 485 -10.10 4.33 13.48
C VAL A 485 -8.83 4.07 12.67
N GLN A 486 -8.47 2.80 12.46
CA GLN A 486 -7.34 2.46 11.58
C GLN A 486 -7.60 2.92 10.14
N VAL A 487 -8.83 2.78 9.64
CA VAL A 487 -9.22 3.27 8.31
C VAL A 487 -9.12 4.80 8.22
N LEU A 488 -9.51 5.54 9.26
CA LEU A 488 -9.35 6.99 9.31
C LEU A 488 -7.87 7.42 9.19
N HIS A 489 -6.95 6.76 9.91
CA HIS A 489 -5.52 7.04 9.80
C HIS A 489 -4.93 6.62 8.45
N ILE A 490 -5.48 5.56 7.84
CA ILE A 490 -5.18 5.19 6.45
C ILE A 490 -5.59 6.32 5.49
N TRP A 491 -6.81 6.86 5.63
CA TRP A 491 -7.28 7.99 4.82
C TRP A 491 -6.44 9.24 5.02
N LEU A 492 -6.01 9.53 6.25
CA LEU A 492 -5.10 10.64 6.54
C LEU A 492 -3.80 10.54 5.72
N HIS A 493 -3.11 9.40 5.76
CA HIS A 493 -1.85 9.27 5.01
C HIS A 493 -2.06 9.16 3.51
N ALA A 494 -3.14 8.53 3.04
CA ALA A 494 -3.50 8.57 1.63
C ALA A 494 -3.74 10.01 1.16
N ALA A 495 -4.43 10.83 1.96
CA ALA A 495 -4.66 12.25 1.67
C ALA A 495 -3.37 13.08 1.69
N ILE A 496 -2.45 12.83 2.62
CA ILE A 496 -1.13 13.49 2.63
C ILE A 496 -0.34 13.16 1.35
N LEU A 497 -0.34 11.90 0.93
CA LEU A 497 0.31 11.50 -0.32
C LEU A 497 -0.37 12.13 -1.54
N ASP A 498 -1.68 12.18 -1.55
CA ASP A 498 -2.46 12.77 -2.63
C ASP A 498 -2.24 14.27 -2.75
N LEU A 499 -2.18 14.96 -1.59
CA LEU A 499 -1.87 16.38 -1.48
C LEU A 499 -0.54 16.67 -2.16
N PHE A 500 0.56 16.10 -1.71
CA PHE A 500 1.90 16.42 -2.23
C PHE A 500 2.18 15.84 -3.63
N ARG A 501 1.51 14.74 -4.02
CA ARG A 501 1.69 14.19 -5.37
C ARG A 501 1.22 15.16 -6.45
N HIS A 502 0.13 15.89 -6.22
CA HIS A 502 -0.56 16.70 -7.22
C HIS A 502 -0.43 18.22 -6.99
N THR A 503 -0.15 18.67 -5.76
CA THR A 503 0.10 20.11 -5.47
C THR A 503 1.53 20.51 -5.78
N VAL A 504 2.44 19.55 -5.82
CA VAL A 504 3.85 19.88 -5.98
C VAL A 504 4.34 19.30 -7.30
N PRO A 505 4.56 20.16 -8.31
CA PRO A 505 5.24 19.77 -9.54
C PRO A 505 6.57 19.08 -9.21
N GLY A 506 7.00 18.14 -10.06
CA GLY A 506 8.22 17.35 -9.81
C GLY A 506 9.47 18.19 -9.50
N SER A 507 9.55 19.40 -10.05
CA SER A 507 10.62 20.38 -9.81
C SER A 507 10.70 20.89 -8.35
N HIS A 508 9.60 20.84 -7.60
CA HIS A 508 9.47 21.42 -6.26
C HIS A 508 9.41 20.38 -5.14
N ARG A 509 9.51 19.09 -5.46
CA ARG A 509 9.42 17.99 -4.48
C ARG A 509 10.55 17.97 -3.45
N HIS A 510 11.68 18.57 -3.80
CA HIS A 510 12.83 18.76 -2.90
C HIS A 510 12.88 20.17 -2.28
N CYS A 511 11.93 21.05 -2.62
CA CYS A 511 11.91 22.40 -2.06
C CYS A 511 11.61 22.38 -0.56
N ARG A 512 12.21 23.33 0.15
CA ARG A 512 12.03 23.47 1.58
C ARG A 512 10.62 23.92 1.93
N LEU A 513 9.94 23.16 2.78
CA LEU A 513 8.73 23.56 3.49
C LEU A 513 9.10 24.64 4.53
N ARG A 514 8.64 25.89 4.33
CA ARG A 514 9.15 27.06 5.06
C ARG A 514 8.60 27.21 6.47
N THR A 515 7.48 26.56 6.75
CA THR A 515 6.81 26.55 8.05
C THR A 515 7.43 25.57 9.03
N PHE A 516 8.31 24.68 8.56
CA PHE A 516 9.05 23.73 9.37
C PHE A 516 10.45 24.26 9.72
N SER A 517 10.88 23.94 10.94
CA SER A 517 12.14 24.40 11.53
C SER A 517 13.33 23.67 10.94
N ASN A 518 13.16 22.40 10.58
CA ASN A 518 14.22 21.61 9.95
C ASN A 518 14.53 22.14 8.54
N LEU A 519 15.82 22.27 8.21
CA LEU A 519 16.26 22.76 6.90
C LEU A 519 16.01 21.76 5.77
N GLU A 520 15.87 20.48 6.11
CA GLU A 520 15.68 19.39 5.16
C GLU A 520 14.21 19.03 4.94
N SER A 521 13.27 19.76 5.55
CA SER A 521 11.84 19.52 5.40
C SER A 521 11.43 19.72 3.93
N SER A 522 10.96 18.66 3.27
CA SER A 522 10.52 18.70 1.88
C SER A 522 9.28 17.84 1.65
N PRO A 523 8.50 18.10 0.59
CA PRO A 523 7.41 17.23 0.16
C PRO A 523 7.79 15.75 0.08
N ASP A 524 8.94 15.41 -0.49
CA ASP A 524 9.39 14.02 -0.59
C ASP A 524 9.62 13.38 0.77
N LYS A 525 10.20 14.10 1.73
CA LYS A 525 10.38 13.57 3.09
C LYS A 525 9.04 13.35 3.79
N VAL A 526 8.05 14.23 3.57
CA VAL A 526 6.69 14.04 4.10
C VAL A 526 6.01 12.82 3.47
N CYS A 527 6.13 12.65 2.15
CA CYS A 527 5.62 11.48 1.45
C CYS A 527 6.27 10.19 1.94
N MET A 528 7.60 10.15 2.05
CA MET A 528 8.34 9.01 2.56
C MET A 528 7.92 8.65 4.00
N ALA A 529 7.79 9.64 4.88
CA ALA A 529 7.29 9.44 6.23
C ALA A 529 5.87 8.85 6.22
N SER A 530 4.98 9.35 5.36
CA SER A 530 3.60 8.87 5.26
C SER A 530 3.50 7.46 4.68
N VAL A 531 4.35 7.10 3.72
CA VAL A 531 4.47 5.73 3.18
C VAL A 531 4.90 4.76 4.27
N ASN A 532 5.87 5.14 5.11
CA ASN A 532 6.29 4.33 6.24
C ASN A 532 5.15 4.13 7.25
N GLN A 533 4.32 5.14 7.48
CA GLN A 533 3.12 4.99 8.30
C GLN A 533 2.08 4.07 7.64
N LEU A 534 1.84 4.16 6.33
CA LEU A 534 0.93 3.27 5.60
C LEU A 534 1.38 1.82 5.62
N LYS A 535 2.69 1.53 5.45
CA LYS A 535 3.24 0.17 5.58
C LYS A 535 2.79 -0.47 6.90
N GLN A 536 2.94 0.27 8.00
CA GLN A 536 2.56 -0.19 9.33
C GLN A 536 1.05 -0.30 9.51
N LEU A 537 0.27 0.68 9.05
CA LEU A 537 -1.19 0.65 9.12
C LEU A 537 -1.77 -0.55 8.38
N ILE A 538 -1.27 -0.86 7.18
CA ILE A 538 -1.75 -2.01 6.39
C ILE A 538 -1.41 -3.32 7.09
N VAL A 539 -0.20 -3.46 7.62
CA VAL A 539 0.22 -4.65 8.38
C VAL A 539 -0.65 -4.82 9.62
N ASN A 540 -0.81 -3.78 10.44
CA ASN A 540 -1.63 -3.79 11.65
C ASN A 540 -3.08 -4.15 11.31
N TYR A 541 -3.67 -3.45 10.34
CA TYR A 541 -5.06 -3.63 9.96
C TYR A 541 -5.35 -5.06 9.50
N ARG A 542 -4.49 -5.61 8.63
CA ARG A 542 -4.65 -6.98 8.11
C ARG A 542 -4.34 -8.09 9.12
N SER A 543 -3.58 -7.78 10.17
CA SER A 543 -3.22 -8.73 11.22
C SER A 543 -4.27 -8.80 12.32
N ASN A 544 -4.81 -7.64 12.71
CA ASN A 544 -5.61 -7.51 13.91
C ASN A 544 -7.13 -7.39 13.64
N PHE A 545 -7.54 -7.08 12.40
CA PHE A 545 -8.95 -6.83 12.09
C PHE A 545 -9.46 -7.69 10.93
N SER A 546 -10.49 -8.49 11.19
CA SER A 546 -11.15 -9.30 10.16
C SER A 546 -11.80 -8.46 9.06
N SER A 547 -12.17 -7.21 9.37
CA SER A 547 -12.74 -6.26 8.41
C SER A 547 -11.82 -6.02 7.21
N ALA A 548 -10.50 -6.19 7.36
CA ALA A 548 -9.56 -6.09 6.26
C ALA A 548 -9.82 -7.07 5.11
N SER A 549 -10.58 -8.15 5.29
CA SER A 549 -10.95 -9.06 4.20
C SER A 549 -12.30 -8.78 3.55
N TYR A 550 -13.09 -7.83 4.05
CA TYR A 550 -14.43 -7.59 3.50
C TYR A 550 -14.86 -6.13 3.41
N THR A 551 -14.32 -5.18 4.16
CA THR A 551 -14.58 -3.75 3.89
C THR A 551 -13.61 -3.26 2.82
N ILE A 552 -14.12 -2.54 1.81
CA ILE A 552 -13.29 -1.99 0.74
C ILE A 552 -12.76 -0.59 1.07
N LEU A 553 -13.30 0.11 2.09
CA LEU A 553 -13.03 1.53 2.35
C LEU A 553 -11.55 1.89 2.60
N TRP A 554 -10.69 0.92 2.91
CA TRP A 554 -9.25 1.12 3.12
C TRP A 554 -8.38 0.80 1.89
N HIS A 555 -8.96 0.28 0.80
CA HIS A 555 -8.23 -0.32 -0.33
C HIS A 555 -7.27 0.64 -1.02
N MET A 556 -7.60 1.94 -1.05
CA MET A 556 -6.74 2.99 -1.58
C MET A 556 -5.32 2.92 -1.00
N ALA A 557 -5.15 2.59 0.28
CA ALA A 557 -3.84 2.41 0.89
C ALA A 557 -2.92 1.47 0.09
N LEU A 558 -3.50 0.38 -0.43
CA LEU A 558 -2.81 -0.62 -1.22
C LEU A 558 -2.37 -0.07 -2.57
N THR A 559 -3.24 0.69 -3.24
CA THR A 559 -2.90 1.36 -4.51
C THR A 559 -1.82 2.42 -4.32
N TYR A 560 -1.95 3.27 -3.29
CA TYR A 560 -0.98 4.31 -2.98
C TYR A 560 0.39 3.73 -2.61
N LEU A 561 0.43 2.71 -1.74
CA LEU A 561 1.66 2.03 -1.37
C LEU A 561 2.29 1.31 -2.56
N ALA A 562 1.50 0.59 -3.37
CA ALA A 562 2.02 -0.08 -4.56
C ALA A 562 2.62 0.92 -5.56
N ASN A 563 1.96 2.05 -5.82
CA ASN A 563 2.50 3.10 -6.68
C ASN A 563 3.82 3.66 -6.14
N ASP A 564 3.89 3.93 -4.84
CA ASP A 564 5.10 4.43 -4.21
C ASP A 564 6.27 3.45 -4.37
N LEU A 565 6.03 2.17 -4.05
CA LEU A 565 7.01 1.09 -4.19
C LEU A 565 7.48 0.90 -5.65
N LEU A 566 6.61 1.16 -6.64
CA LEU A 566 6.92 1.00 -8.06
C LEU A 566 7.66 2.21 -8.65
N TYR A 567 7.51 3.41 -8.10
CA TYR A 567 8.08 4.64 -8.67
C TYR A 567 9.30 5.18 -7.94
N ASN A 568 9.44 4.89 -6.65
CA ASN A 568 10.59 5.34 -5.85
C ASN A 568 11.71 4.28 -5.81
N PRO A 569 12.92 4.66 -5.35
CA PRO A 569 14.01 3.72 -5.14
C PRO A 569 13.57 2.54 -4.26
N LYS A 570 13.87 1.32 -4.73
CA LYS A 570 13.47 0.09 -4.06
C LYS A 570 14.21 -0.06 -2.74
N ASP A 571 13.47 -0.21 -1.64
CA ASP A 571 14.00 -0.68 -0.37
C ASP A 571 14.20 -2.20 -0.41
N ASP A 572 15.01 -2.75 0.51
CA ASP A 572 15.30 -4.19 0.54
C ASP A 572 14.03 -5.05 0.68
N ASN A 573 12.97 -4.48 1.25
CA ASN A 573 11.69 -5.13 1.54
C ASN A 573 10.57 -4.76 0.56
N TRP A 574 10.86 -4.08 -0.55
CA TRP A 574 9.83 -3.52 -1.44
C TRP A 574 8.87 -4.59 -1.94
N PHE A 575 9.41 -5.77 -2.29
CA PHE A 575 8.64 -6.86 -2.86
C PHE A 575 7.70 -7.49 -1.82
N PHE A 576 8.10 -7.56 -0.55
CA PHE A 576 7.22 -7.99 0.55
C PHE A 576 6.00 -7.07 0.63
N TYR A 577 6.20 -5.75 0.67
CA TYR A 577 5.10 -4.80 0.76
C TYR A 577 4.26 -4.74 -0.53
N PHE A 578 4.87 -4.99 -1.69
CA PHE A 578 4.13 -5.11 -2.94
C PHE A 578 3.22 -6.35 -2.93
N GLN A 579 3.74 -7.51 -2.48
CA GLN A 579 2.92 -8.70 -2.26
C GLN A 579 1.85 -8.47 -1.18
N LEU A 580 2.17 -7.74 -0.12
CA LEU A 580 1.22 -7.36 0.93
C LEU A 580 0.01 -6.61 0.33
N CYS A 581 0.24 -5.74 -0.66
CA CYS A 581 -0.83 -5.05 -1.39
C CYS A 581 -1.65 -6.01 -2.26
N LEU A 582 -0.99 -6.83 -3.08
CA LEU A 582 -1.67 -7.76 -3.99
C LEU A 582 -2.50 -8.80 -3.24
N TYR A 583 -1.98 -9.37 -2.15
CA TYR A 583 -2.72 -10.30 -1.29
C TYR A 583 -3.72 -9.59 -0.37
N GLY A 584 -3.62 -8.27 -0.20
CA GLY A 584 -4.69 -7.46 0.37
C GLY A 584 -5.92 -7.45 -0.56
N TYR A 585 -5.70 -7.15 -1.85
CA TYR A 585 -6.75 -7.22 -2.86
C TYR A 585 -7.29 -8.65 -3.06
N GLU A 586 -6.44 -9.67 -3.02
CA GLU A 586 -6.86 -11.08 -3.09
C GLU A 586 -7.89 -11.43 -2.00
N ARG A 587 -7.68 -10.94 -0.77
CA ARG A 587 -8.63 -11.15 0.33
C ARG A 587 -9.96 -10.41 0.14
N LEU A 588 -9.95 -9.29 -0.59
CA LEU A 588 -11.14 -8.50 -0.91
C LEU A 588 -11.95 -9.08 -2.09
N CYS A 589 -11.32 -9.85 -2.99
CA CYS A 589 -11.94 -10.45 -4.18
C CYS A 589 -13.26 -11.21 -3.92
N PRO A 590 -13.47 -11.95 -2.82
CA PRO A 590 -14.74 -12.64 -2.56
C PRO A 590 -15.94 -11.69 -2.41
N CYS A 591 -15.69 -10.49 -1.89
CA CYS A 591 -16.70 -9.46 -1.66
C CYS A 591 -16.79 -8.52 -2.88
N TRP A 592 -15.64 -8.12 -3.43
CA TRP A 592 -15.52 -7.01 -4.38
C TRP A 592 -14.83 -7.45 -5.67
N ARG A 593 -15.58 -7.49 -6.77
CA ARG A 593 -15.05 -7.93 -8.08
C ARG A 593 -13.97 -6.99 -8.59
N VAL A 594 -14.06 -5.68 -8.29
CA VAL A 594 -13.06 -4.69 -8.71
C VAL A 594 -11.67 -4.97 -8.14
N ALA A 595 -11.57 -5.56 -6.95
CA ALA A 595 -10.29 -5.86 -6.29
C ALA A 595 -9.38 -6.74 -7.18
N LYS A 596 -9.97 -7.70 -7.89
CA LYS A 596 -9.26 -8.56 -8.84
C LYS A 596 -8.68 -7.75 -10.00
N ALA A 597 -9.45 -6.81 -10.55
CA ALA A 597 -8.99 -5.95 -11.64
C ALA A 597 -7.87 -5.00 -11.19
N ILE A 598 -7.98 -4.42 -9.99
CA ILE A 598 -6.92 -3.57 -9.42
C ILE A 598 -5.63 -4.36 -9.23
N ALA A 599 -5.71 -5.56 -8.66
CA ALA A 599 -4.53 -6.42 -8.50
C ALA A 599 -3.86 -6.76 -9.85
N ARG A 600 -4.66 -7.03 -10.89
CA ARG A 600 -4.16 -7.26 -12.25
C ARG A 600 -3.48 -6.02 -12.82
N ALA A 601 -4.08 -4.86 -12.66
CA ALA A 601 -3.53 -3.58 -13.11
C ALA A 601 -2.19 -3.27 -12.44
N LEU A 602 -2.07 -3.48 -11.13
CA LEU A 602 -0.81 -3.27 -10.39
C LEU A 602 0.28 -4.25 -10.82
N LEU A 603 -0.05 -5.52 -11.08
CA LEU A 603 0.89 -6.49 -11.64
C LEU A 603 1.35 -6.09 -13.05
N SER A 604 0.41 -5.68 -13.90
CA SER A 604 0.69 -5.18 -15.26
C SER A 604 1.63 -3.99 -15.23
N LEU A 605 1.39 -3.04 -14.32
CA LEU A 605 2.25 -1.88 -14.09
C LEU A 605 3.66 -2.30 -13.66
N ALA A 606 3.80 -3.23 -12.73
CA ALA A 606 5.09 -3.73 -12.28
C ALA A 606 5.89 -4.44 -13.41
N ILE A 607 5.20 -5.17 -14.30
CA ILE A 607 5.83 -5.79 -15.48
C ILE A 607 6.28 -4.72 -16.47
N ARG A 608 5.44 -3.73 -16.76
CA ARG A 608 5.74 -2.62 -17.69
C ARG A 608 6.98 -1.85 -17.25
N LYS A 609 7.22 -1.74 -15.94
CA LYS A 609 8.42 -1.10 -15.38
C LYS A 609 9.66 -2.01 -15.34
N GLY A 610 9.50 -3.31 -15.59
CA GLY A 610 10.58 -4.30 -15.49
C GLY A 610 10.95 -4.67 -14.05
N ASP A 611 10.10 -4.34 -13.07
CA ASP A 611 10.36 -4.62 -11.65
C ASP A 611 10.14 -6.09 -11.27
N ILE A 612 9.31 -6.81 -12.05
CA ILE A 612 9.03 -8.24 -11.87
C ILE A 612 9.09 -8.98 -13.21
N SER A 613 9.42 -10.27 -13.16
CA SER A 613 9.41 -11.16 -14.33
C SER A 613 8.01 -11.65 -14.68
N SER A 614 7.77 -11.98 -15.95
CA SER A 614 6.55 -12.64 -16.44
C SER A 614 6.21 -13.91 -15.66
N SER A 615 7.22 -14.71 -15.28
CA SER A 615 7.02 -15.92 -14.46
C SER A 615 6.51 -15.61 -13.06
N THR A 616 7.06 -14.59 -12.40
CA THR A 616 6.64 -14.14 -11.07
C THR A 616 5.22 -13.57 -11.14
N ALA A 617 4.94 -12.74 -12.14
CA ALA A 617 3.62 -12.17 -12.35
C ALA A 617 2.55 -13.24 -12.58
N ARG A 618 2.82 -14.25 -13.43
CA ARG A 618 1.91 -15.38 -13.66
C ARG A 618 1.68 -16.20 -12.39
N GLN A 619 2.71 -16.42 -11.58
CA GLN A 619 2.58 -17.17 -10.32
C GLN A 619 1.67 -16.44 -9.33
N VAL A 620 1.91 -15.14 -9.12
CA VAL A 620 1.08 -14.33 -8.21
C VAL A 620 -0.35 -14.23 -8.74
N TRP A 621 -0.52 -13.99 -10.03
CA TRP A 621 -1.83 -13.93 -10.66
C TRP A 621 -2.62 -15.24 -10.52
N SER A 622 -1.98 -16.39 -10.77
CA SER A 622 -2.61 -17.71 -10.61
C SER A 622 -3.09 -17.96 -9.16
N ASN A 623 -2.37 -17.44 -8.17
CA ASN A 623 -2.78 -17.53 -6.77
C ASN A 623 -4.03 -16.68 -6.49
N ILE A 624 -4.08 -15.46 -7.02
CA ILE A 624 -5.23 -14.56 -6.88
C ILE A 624 -6.46 -15.14 -7.59
N GLU A 625 -6.30 -15.66 -8.81
CA GLU A 625 -7.41 -16.26 -9.58
C GLU A 625 -8.01 -17.48 -8.89
N ARG A 626 -7.19 -18.34 -8.30
CA ARG A 626 -7.65 -19.58 -7.63
C ARG A 626 -8.61 -19.30 -6.46
N ASN A 627 -8.40 -18.17 -5.79
CA ASN A 627 -9.18 -17.74 -4.64
C ASN A 627 -10.26 -16.73 -4.98
N SER A 628 -10.20 -16.12 -6.17
CA SER A 628 -11.27 -15.32 -6.73
C SER A 628 -12.49 -16.18 -7.08
N MET A 629 -13.67 -15.58 -7.06
CA MET A 629 -14.89 -16.24 -7.52
C MET A 629 -14.80 -16.59 -9.01
N PRO A 630 -15.40 -17.72 -9.46
CA PRO A 630 -15.76 -17.87 -10.86
C PRO A 630 -16.69 -16.71 -11.22
N ASP A 631 -16.40 -15.96 -12.29
CA ASP A 631 -17.32 -14.96 -12.81
C ASP A 631 -18.65 -15.66 -13.14
N LEU A 632 -19.67 -15.45 -12.30
CA LEU A 632 -21.05 -15.93 -12.51
C LEU A 632 -21.81 -15.03 -13.50
N LEU A 633 -21.33 -13.80 -13.66
CA LEU A 633 -21.59 -13.00 -14.86
C LEU A 633 -20.82 -13.66 -16.00
N SER A 634 -21.39 -13.71 -17.21
CA SER A 634 -20.73 -14.29 -18.38
C SER A 634 -19.26 -13.86 -18.41
N ALA A 635 -18.36 -14.78 -18.75
CA ALA A 635 -16.91 -14.53 -18.90
C ALA A 635 -16.55 -13.42 -19.94
N ASP A 636 -17.56 -12.73 -20.47
CA ASP A 636 -17.56 -11.69 -21.50
C ASP A 636 -17.87 -10.27 -20.96
N GLU A 637 -18.34 -10.11 -19.71
CA GLU A 637 -18.51 -8.77 -19.12
C GLU A 637 -17.21 -8.33 -18.43
N ASP A 638 -16.35 -7.60 -19.13
CA ASP A 638 -15.13 -7.03 -18.54
C ASP A 638 -15.42 -6.14 -17.32
N VAL A 639 -14.53 -6.19 -16.32
CA VAL A 639 -14.63 -5.33 -15.13
C VAL A 639 -14.44 -3.87 -15.53
N ARG A 640 -15.47 -3.05 -15.36
CA ARG A 640 -15.45 -1.61 -15.60
C ARG A 640 -14.87 -0.88 -14.39
N ALA A 641 -13.64 -0.43 -14.50
CA ALA A 641 -12.92 0.29 -13.44
C ALA A 641 -12.16 1.48 -14.04
N THR A 642 -12.88 2.57 -14.27
CA THR A 642 -12.36 3.77 -14.95
C THR A 642 -11.58 4.73 -14.03
N PHE A 643 -11.36 4.35 -12.76
CA PHE A 643 -10.50 5.10 -11.85
C PHE A 643 -9.03 4.69 -12.02
N MET A 644 -8.12 5.49 -11.47
CA MET A 644 -6.68 5.41 -11.75
C MET A 644 -6.01 4.29 -10.93
N ALA A 645 -5.22 3.44 -11.61
CA ALA A 645 -4.29 2.51 -10.95
C ALA A 645 -2.85 3.02 -10.99
N ASP A 646 -2.46 3.74 -12.05
CA ASP A 646 -1.17 4.42 -12.16
C ASP A 646 -1.33 5.90 -11.82
N LEU A 647 -1.04 6.24 -10.56
CA LEU A 647 -1.27 7.57 -10.03
C LEU A 647 -0.31 8.62 -10.59
N ASN A 648 0.84 8.21 -11.16
CA ASN A 648 1.78 9.15 -11.77
C ASN A 648 1.45 9.42 -13.24
N LEU A 649 0.88 8.44 -13.94
CA LEU A 649 0.45 8.61 -15.33
C LEU A 649 -0.90 9.35 -15.43
N ALA A 650 -1.71 9.33 -14.37
CA ALA A 650 -3.06 9.88 -14.33
C ALA A 650 -3.18 11.34 -14.76
N GLU A 651 -2.18 12.19 -14.46
CA GLU A 651 -2.20 13.61 -14.86
C GLU A 651 -1.93 13.80 -16.35
N SER A 652 -0.98 13.03 -16.91
CA SER A 652 -0.53 13.19 -18.29
C SER A 652 -1.32 12.38 -19.31
N ASP A 653 -1.80 11.20 -18.92
CA ASP A 653 -2.55 10.26 -19.77
C ASP A 653 -3.54 9.45 -18.91
N PRO A 654 -4.71 10.05 -18.58
CA PRO A 654 -5.69 9.42 -17.71
C PRO A 654 -6.31 8.16 -18.31
N GLU A 655 -6.38 8.04 -19.64
CA GLU A 655 -6.94 6.84 -20.30
C GLU A 655 -6.04 5.61 -20.07
N SER A 656 -4.73 5.78 -20.26
CA SER A 656 -3.73 4.72 -20.04
C SER A 656 -3.47 4.43 -18.55
N ALA A 657 -3.85 5.34 -17.66
CA ALA A 657 -3.65 5.21 -16.22
C ALA A 657 -4.75 4.42 -15.49
N THR A 658 -5.87 4.13 -16.17
CA THR A 658 -7.03 3.46 -15.56
C THR A 658 -6.75 2.01 -15.15
N VAL A 659 -7.45 1.53 -14.12
CA VAL A 659 -7.44 0.11 -13.71
C VAL A 659 -7.83 -0.79 -14.86
N GLU A 660 -8.92 -0.46 -15.56
CA GLU A 660 -9.41 -1.24 -16.70
C GLU A 660 -8.35 -1.40 -17.78
N LYS A 661 -7.72 -0.30 -18.21
CA LYS A 661 -6.73 -0.32 -19.28
C LYS A 661 -5.49 -1.14 -18.89
N LEU A 662 -4.94 -0.88 -17.70
CA LEU A 662 -3.76 -1.61 -17.22
C LEU A 662 -4.05 -3.10 -16.99
N ALA A 663 -5.23 -3.44 -16.51
CA ALA A 663 -5.66 -4.83 -16.35
C ALA A 663 -5.80 -5.54 -17.70
N ALA A 664 -6.36 -4.88 -18.72
CA ALA A 664 -6.47 -5.42 -20.08
C ALA A 664 -5.10 -5.64 -20.73
N ASP A 665 -4.15 -4.74 -20.50
CA ASP A 665 -2.80 -4.79 -21.07
C ASP A 665 -1.91 -5.88 -20.43
N PHE A 666 -2.37 -6.55 -19.36
CA PHE A 666 -1.57 -7.52 -18.59
C PHE A 666 -0.97 -8.65 -19.43
N GLU A 667 -1.79 -9.35 -20.23
CA GLU A 667 -1.30 -10.46 -21.06
C GLU A 667 -0.34 -9.96 -22.15
N GLN A 668 -0.63 -8.80 -22.74
CA GLN A 668 0.23 -8.19 -23.73
C GLN A 668 1.58 -7.80 -23.13
N ASN A 669 1.61 -7.24 -21.93
CA ASN A 669 2.83 -6.87 -21.22
C ASN A 669 3.67 -8.10 -20.85
N ILE A 670 3.03 -9.20 -20.45
CA ILE A 670 3.70 -10.50 -20.23
C ILE A 670 4.38 -10.99 -21.50
N LEU A 671 3.65 -11.02 -22.62
CA LEU A 671 4.16 -11.51 -23.90
C LEU A 671 5.28 -10.61 -24.44
N LEU A 672 5.13 -9.30 -24.29
CA LEU A 672 6.14 -8.33 -24.70
C LEU A 672 7.44 -8.54 -23.93
N GLN A 673 7.37 -8.66 -22.60
CA GLN A 673 8.56 -8.90 -21.77
C GLN A 673 9.20 -10.26 -22.07
N GLU A 674 8.41 -11.31 -22.32
CA GLU A 674 8.93 -12.61 -22.76
C GLU A 674 9.67 -12.48 -24.10
N TYR A 675 9.08 -11.79 -25.09
CA TYR A 675 9.70 -11.59 -26.39
C TYR A 675 10.99 -10.76 -26.33
N THR A 676 11.04 -9.70 -25.52
CA THR A 676 12.25 -8.88 -25.36
C THR A 676 13.36 -9.63 -24.64
N ASN A 677 13.01 -10.51 -23.69
CA ASN A 677 13.99 -11.26 -22.88
C ASN A 677 14.43 -12.58 -23.54
N VAL A 678 13.79 -13.02 -24.63
CA VAL A 678 14.22 -14.19 -25.44
C VAL A 678 15.61 -13.97 -26.03
N LEU A 679 16.02 -12.72 -26.28
CA LEU A 679 17.36 -12.40 -26.79
C LEU A 679 18.41 -12.38 -25.66
N ASP A 680 18.02 -12.00 -24.45
CA ASP A 680 18.90 -11.98 -23.26
C ASP A 680 19.14 -13.38 -22.66
N SER A 681 18.28 -14.35 -22.99
CA SER A 681 18.37 -15.75 -22.57
C SER A 681 19.02 -16.66 -23.61
N SER A 682 19.69 -16.09 -24.62
CA SER A 682 20.59 -16.82 -25.52
C SER A 682 21.76 -17.40 -24.71
N PRO A 683 21.89 -18.72 -24.52
CA PRO A 683 23.16 -19.25 -24.06
C PRO A 683 24.18 -18.93 -25.16
N HIS A 684 25.34 -18.42 -24.78
CA HIS A 684 26.53 -18.49 -25.62
C HIS A 684 26.79 -19.96 -25.97
N GLN A 685 26.16 -20.45 -27.04
CA GLN A 685 26.62 -21.59 -27.80
C GLN A 685 27.57 -21.02 -28.84
N THR A 686 28.87 -21.21 -28.55
CA THR A 686 29.91 -21.46 -29.53
C THR A 686 29.36 -22.09 -30.81
N ILE A 687 29.60 -21.45 -31.96
CA ILE A 687 30.62 -21.86 -32.96
C ILE A 687 31.24 -20.58 -33.53
#